data_AF-A0A6P3WMS3-F1
#
_entry.id   AF-A0A6P3WMS3-F1
#
_cell.length_a   1.000
_cell.length_b   1.000
_cell.length_c   1.000
_cell.angle_alpha   90.00
_cell.angle_beta   90.00
_cell.angle_gamma   90.00
#
_symmetry.space_group_name_H-M   'P 1'
#
loop_
_entity.id
_entity.type
_entity.pdbx_description
1 polymer ?
#
loop_
_entity_poly.entity_id
_entity_poly.type
_entity_poly.pdbx_seq_one_letter_code
_entity_poly.pdbx_strand_id
1 'polypeptide(L)'
;MMGKSKPTHGDPQLLDFHYAAQVSLCLLKPIGVWPLRQEDTALGTVVRASSIFLATFLQLFMIIPWIVYICTAQCDFYEILRTACPLIFSVTVFLRYLLLLFHQDEIKFCIERVAEDWRNVTLAEDREIMLAYAKSGRWFGMISVSFMFGSGLLYCIVPLVAPPIVSVDNVTIRPFPNPCELLILDAQVNSILTAKFVTHVCGQCEILTYFFDELVDGGDRNQGTIDQRIATAVIYHLRILRFVADVDKVMNEICLAEFLNASSNICLLGYYVIMDWKNQESMLQISTYFLAFISITFNIYIFCHIGEMLVEQCQKVGTKCYAIEWYRLPHNKARSLLFSILMSNYPIELTAGKMLTMTMSSFSNNNKDILPWLSIVEKSHDRARITRMIVRNVYYQKDVRYVLEQTHIVLRVLGIWPLTDRRPTTIEKLSSIFRVIICYFFLNCDLLPGVLYYIFSDDDTIVKVKVMPPILYSIMAITKYSNFLIFGREIRRCLRYVKEDWKTMLIGDARDMMMANASTTRRLFTICCAFMYCGGVSYNTIVPLSRGKIVTDQNVTIRALSSPGYYVFFDPQSSPGYELVFLSQCLCGLVMYTITVTTCGLAAFFVLHACVQMEILMRLMKDLIDESESRQKDVVPKLITIIEHQIRVRNFLNLVETTLRYANLVEIVGCTTIICLVGYCMIGEWEDKNLTALITYVTVLVSVFINIFTLCYIGEYVRTQAEEVYLSFCTLEWYRLPTNVARDMILVIMASSVPPKVTAGSIIDLSLRTFGDVIKSSVVYLNILRQVTE
;
A
#
# COMPACT_ATOMS: atom_id res chain seq x y z
N MET A 1 -57.31 7.61 -2.18
CA MET A 1 -57.54 6.17 -2.41
C MET A 1 -56.63 5.74 -3.55
N MET A 2 -55.47 5.18 -3.24
CA MET A 2 -54.59 4.53 -4.23
C MET A 2 -54.37 3.10 -3.76
N GLY A 3 -54.67 2.16 -4.65
CA GLY A 3 -54.85 0.74 -4.34
C GLY A 3 -53.56 0.05 -3.91
N LYS A 4 -53.69 -0.76 -2.86
CA LYS A 4 -52.74 -1.80 -2.47
C LYS A 4 -52.74 -2.90 -3.53
N SER A 5 -51.67 -3.04 -4.29
CA SER A 5 -51.37 -4.30 -4.98
C SER A 5 -50.58 -5.22 -4.03
N LYS A 6 -51.08 -6.43 -3.83
CA LYS A 6 -50.35 -7.54 -3.18
C LYS A 6 -49.09 -7.85 -3.99
N PRO A 7 -47.99 -8.31 -3.34
CA PRO A 7 -46.78 -8.69 -4.05
C PRO A 7 -47.04 -9.96 -4.87
N THR A 8 -47.04 -9.82 -6.19
CA THR A 8 -46.96 -10.95 -7.12
C THR A 8 -45.53 -11.50 -7.09
N HIS A 9 -45.41 -12.83 -7.02
CA HIS A 9 -44.15 -13.55 -7.19
C HIS A 9 -43.36 -13.02 -8.41
N GLY A 10 -42.12 -12.58 -8.19
CA GLY A 10 -41.11 -12.43 -9.24
C GLY A 10 -40.85 -11.01 -9.76
N ASP A 11 -40.76 -9.99 -8.91
CA ASP A 11 -40.14 -8.72 -9.30
C ASP A 11 -38.60 -8.89 -9.34
N PRO A 12 -37.94 -8.84 -10.52
CA PRO A 12 -36.51 -9.07 -10.65
C PRO A 12 -35.68 -8.04 -9.88
N GLN A 13 -36.14 -6.79 -9.76
CA GLN A 13 -35.43 -5.75 -8.99
C GLN A 13 -35.44 -6.07 -7.48
N LEU A 14 -36.55 -6.62 -6.98
CA LEU A 14 -36.64 -7.04 -5.58
C LEU A 14 -35.75 -8.26 -5.31
N LEU A 15 -35.65 -9.19 -6.27
CA LEU A 15 -34.75 -10.36 -6.16
C LEU A 15 -33.28 -9.93 -6.10
N ASP A 16 -32.88 -8.93 -6.89
CA ASP A 16 -31.51 -8.42 -6.86
C ASP A 16 -31.17 -7.69 -5.57
N PHE A 17 -32.11 -6.91 -5.02
CA PHE A 17 -31.93 -6.33 -3.69
C PHE A 17 -31.77 -7.42 -2.63
N HIS A 18 -32.59 -8.49 -2.68
CA HIS A 18 -32.43 -9.61 -1.76
C HIS A 18 -31.09 -10.30 -1.94
N TYR A 19 -30.62 -10.49 -3.18
CA TYR A 19 -29.28 -10.99 -3.48
C TYR A 19 -28.18 -10.10 -2.88
N ALA A 20 -28.28 -8.78 -3.02
CA ALA A 20 -27.32 -7.83 -2.45
C ALA A 20 -27.36 -7.83 -0.90
N ALA A 21 -28.55 -8.01 -0.32
CA ALA A 21 -28.77 -7.94 1.13
C ALA A 21 -28.61 -9.29 1.87
N GLN A 22 -28.57 -10.42 1.17
CA GLN A 22 -28.66 -11.76 1.77
C GLN A 22 -27.59 -12.03 2.82
N VAL A 23 -26.33 -11.66 2.54
CA VAL A 23 -25.20 -11.89 3.45
C VAL A 23 -25.37 -11.06 4.73
N SER A 24 -25.71 -9.77 4.58
CA SER A 24 -26.00 -8.90 5.73
C SER A 24 -27.17 -9.41 6.56
N LEU A 25 -28.21 -9.94 5.90
CA LEU A 25 -29.41 -10.46 6.57
C LEU A 25 -29.12 -11.75 7.35
N CYS A 26 -28.29 -12.65 6.80
CA CYS A 26 -27.90 -13.89 7.47
C CYS A 26 -27.11 -13.63 8.77
N LEU A 27 -26.34 -12.54 8.83
CA LEU A 27 -25.47 -12.22 9.97
C LEU A 27 -26.16 -11.32 10.99
N LEU A 28 -26.91 -10.31 10.55
CA LEU A 28 -27.58 -9.33 11.44
C LEU A 28 -28.84 -9.87 12.11
N LYS A 29 -29.55 -10.81 11.48
CA LYS A 29 -30.84 -11.30 11.96
C LYS A 29 -30.73 -12.18 13.21
N PRO A 30 -29.78 -13.14 13.33
CA PRO A 30 -29.61 -13.93 14.54
C PRO A 30 -29.26 -13.11 15.79
N ILE A 31 -28.53 -12.00 15.60
CA ILE A 31 -28.06 -11.10 16.68
C ILE A 31 -29.13 -10.02 17.02
N GLY A 32 -30.24 -10.00 16.28
CA GLY A 32 -31.36 -9.07 16.50
C GLY A 32 -31.15 -7.64 16.02
N VAL A 33 -30.03 -7.36 15.35
CA VAL A 33 -29.66 -6.03 14.85
C VAL A 33 -30.38 -5.69 13.54
N TRP A 34 -30.76 -6.69 12.73
CA TRP A 34 -31.49 -6.44 11.48
C TRP A 34 -32.81 -5.68 11.74
N PRO A 35 -33.08 -4.56 11.06
CA PRO A 35 -34.24 -3.73 11.36
C PRO A 35 -35.55 -4.38 10.93
N LEU A 36 -36.58 -4.21 11.77
CA LEU A 36 -37.95 -4.67 11.47
C LEU A 36 -38.60 -3.76 10.43
N ARG A 37 -39.24 -4.38 9.44
CA ARG A 37 -40.03 -3.70 8.42
C ARG A 37 -41.42 -3.36 8.97
N GLN A 38 -42.04 -2.33 8.42
CA GLN A 38 -43.36 -1.84 8.85
C GLN A 38 -44.50 -2.88 8.72
N GLU A 39 -44.26 -3.98 8.00
CA GLU A 39 -45.21 -5.09 7.76
C GLU A 39 -44.92 -6.34 8.62
N ASP A 40 -43.96 -6.28 9.56
CA ASP A 40 -43.57 -7.45 10.36
C ASP A 40 -44.64 -7.83 11.39
N THR A 41 -44.87 -9.14 11.52
CA THR A 41 -45.85 -9.73 12.45
C THR A 41 -45.41 -9.56 13.91
N ALA A 42 -46.35 -9.61 14.86
CA ALA A 42 -46.05 -9.58 16.30
C ALA A 42 -45.01 -10.64 16.72
N LEU A 43 -44.98 -11.79 16.02
CA LEU A 43 -43.98 -12.84 16.18
C LEU A 43 -42.56 -12.34 15.83
N GLY A 44 -42.39 -11.55 14.76
CA GLY A 44 -41.10 -10.99 14.36
C GLY A 44 -40.50 -10.05 15.41
N THR A 45 -41.34 -9.23 16.05
CA THR A 45 -40.92 -8.35 17.15
C THR A 45 -40.46 -9.15 18.37
N VAL A 46 -41.18 -10.22 18.74
CA VAL A 46 -40.82 -11.09 19.86
C VAL A 46 -39.51 -11.84 19.56
N VAL A 47 -39.37 -12.40 18.36
CA VAL A 47 -38.15 -13.10 17.95
C VAL A 47 -36.95 -12.16 18.01
N ARG A 48 -37.06 -10.94 17.47
CA ARG A 48 -35.99 -9.96 17.54
C ARG A 48 -35.62 -9.59 18.98
N ALA A 49 -36.62 -9.30 19.83
CA ALA A 49 -36.37 -8.98 21.23
C ALA A 49 -35.68 -10.14 21.96
N SER A 50 -36.09 -11.39 21.67
CA SER A 50 -35.44 -12.58 22.22
C SER A 50 -34.00 -12.77 21.73
N SER A 51 -33.72 -12.47 20.45
CA SER A 51 -32.37 -12.49 19.89
C SER A 51 -31.46 -11.44 20.51
N ILE A 52 -31.95 -10.20 20.73
CA ILE A 52 -31.20 -9.15 21.41
C ILE A 52 -30.90 -9.55 22.86
N PHE A 53 -31.90 -10.07 23.58
CA PHE A 53 -31.72 -10.54 24.95
C PHE A 53 -30.70 -11.68 25.03
N LEU A 54 -30.78 -12.65 24.11
CA LEU A 54 -29.85 -13.77 24.09
C LEU A 54 -28.42 -13.31 23.75
N ALA A 55 -28.25 -12.44 22.75
CA ALA A 55 -26.93 -11.93 22.35
C ALA A 55 -26.29 -11.08 23.47
N THR A 56 -27.05 -10.16 24.08
CA THR A 56 -26.58 -9.37 25.24
C THR A 56 -26.20 -10.26 26.43
N PHE A 57 -27.04 -11.25 26.76
CA PHE A 57 -26.79 -12.19 27.84
C PHE A 57 -25.51 -13.00 27.61
N LEU A 58 -25.32 -13.55 26.40
CA LEU A 58 -24.13 -14.31 26.06
C LEU A 58 -22.85 -13.46 26.15
N GLN A 59 -22.87 -12.22 25.65
CA GLN A 59 -21.72 -11.31 25.76
C GLN A 59 -21.36 -10.97 27.21
N LEU A 60 -22.36 -10.67 28.06
CA LEU A 60 -22.14 -10.41 29.49
C LEU A 60 -21.67 -11.64 30.24
N PHE A 61 -22.23 -12.81 29.93
CA PHE A 61 -21.82 -14.09 30.51
C PHE A 61 -20.36 -14.42 30.19
N MET A 62 -19.85 -13.95 29.04
CA MET A 62 -18.43 -14.06 28.72
C MET A 62 -17.58 -13.03 29.46
N ILE A 63 -17.95 -11.75 29.47
CA ILE A 63 -17.12 -10.67 30.03
C ILE A 63 -17.00 -10.73 31.57
N ILE A 64 -18.11 -10.99 32.27
CA ILE A 64 -18.16 -10.88 33.74
C ILE A 64 -17.19 -11.86 34.44
N PRO A 65 -17.13 -13.16 34.08
CA PRO A 65 -16.18 -14.09 34.68
C PRO A 65 -14.71 -13.67 34.52
N TRP A 66 -14.34 -13.07 33.37
CA TRP A 66 -12.96 -12.59 33.15
C TRP A 66 -12.62 -11.41 34.06
N ILE A 67 -13.53 -10.45 34.22
CA ILE A 67 -13.32 -9.33 35.15
C ILE A 67 -13.19 -9.86 36.58
N VAL A 68 -14.06 -10.79 36.99
CA VAL A 68 -14.00 -11.39 38.33
C VAL A 68 -12.69 -12.16 38.51
N TYR A 69 -12.24 -12.94 37.51
CA TYR A 69 -10.97 -13.66 37.56
C TYR A 69 -9.79 -12.70 37.79
N ILE A 70 -9.67 -11.64 36.98
CA ILE A 70 -8.58 -10.64 37.10
C ILE A 70 -8.62 -9.93 38.46
N CYS A 71 -9.81 -9.64 39.00
CA CYS A 71 -9.95 -8.93 40.28
C CYS A 71 -9.76 -9.82 41.51
N THR A 72 -9.99 -11.12 41.40
CA THR A 72 -9.98 -12.06 42.55
C THR A 72 -8.75 -12.95 42.58
N ALA A 73 -8.19 -13.29 41.43
CA ALA A 73 -6.93 -14.01 41.34
C ALA A 73 -5.78 -13.05 41.67
N GLN A 74 -4.87 -13.48 42.55
CA GLN A 74 -3.58 -12.81 42.75
C GLN A 74 -2.66 -13.13 41.55
N CYS A 75 -3.05 -12.67 40.36
CA CYS A 75 -2.33 -12.96 39.13
C CYS A 75 -1.01 -12.18 39.06
N ASP A 76 0.03 -12.86 38.58
CA ASP A 76 1.26 -12.20 38.17
C ASP A 76 1.01 -11.29 36.96
N PHE A 77 1.85 -10.28 36.77
CA PHE A 77 1.73 -9.30 35.68
C PHE A 77 1.59 -9.96 34.29
N TYR A 78 2.30 -11.08 34.06
CA TYR A 78 2.21 -11.85 32.84
C TYR A 78 0.83 -12.51 32.65
N GLU A 79 0.25 -13.09 33.70
CA GLU A 79 -1.10 -13.68 33.63
C GLU A 79 -2.18 -12.60 33.46
N ILE A 80 -2.03 -11.45 34.12
CA ILE A 80 -2.91 -10.29 33.91
C ILE A 80 -2.86 -9.87 32.44
N LEU A 81 -1.67 -9.75 31.87
CA LEU A 81 -1.51 -9.36 30.47
C LEU A 81 -2.02 -10.41 29.49
N ARG A 82 -1.87 -11.72 29.80
CA ARG A 82 -2.39 -12.85 29.01
C ARG A 82 -3.92 -12.95 29.04
N THR A 83 -4.54 -12.60 30.15
CA THR A 83 -6.01 -12.59 30.32
C THR A 83 -6.66 -11.28 29.85
N ALA A 84 -5.91 -10.18 29.78
CA ALA A 84 -6.42 -8.89 29.33
C ALA A 84 -6.77 -8.83 27.84
N CYS A 85 -6.05 -9.53 26.94
CA CYS A 85 -6.32 -9.43 25.49
C CYS A 85 -7.69 -10.02 25.07
N PRO A 86 -8.06 -11.25 25.47
CA PRO A 86 -9.41 -11.77 25.19
C PRO A 86 -10.51 -10.92 25.83
N LEU A 87 -10.24 -10.32 27.00
CA LEU A 87 -11.16 -9.40 27.66
C LEU A 87 -11.32 -8.10 26.88
N ILE A 88 -10.22 -7.45 26.45
CA ILE A 88 -10.23 -6.23 25.63
C ILE A 88 -10.99 -6.50 24.33
N PHE A 89 -10.69 -7.62 23.66
CA PHE A 89 -11.41 -8.04 22.45
C PHE A 89 -12.91 -8.23 22.71
N SER A 90 -13.29 -8.93 23.79
CA SER A 90 -14.70 -9.18 24.11
C SER A 90 -15.45 -7.88 24.45
N VAL A 91 -14.81 -6.98 25.21
CA VAL A 91 -15.38 -5.68 25.59
C VAL A 91 -15.57 -4.78 24.38
N THR A 92 -14.61 -4.73 23.45
CA THR A 92 -14.74 -3.90 22.23
C THR A 92 -15.74 -4.48 21.24
N VAL A 93 -15.89 -5.81 21.16
CA VAL A 93 -16.97 -6.47 20.39
C VAL A 93 -18.31 -6.07 21.00
N PHE A 94 -18.47 -6.20 22.32
CA PHE A 94 -19.71 -5.80 23.00
C PHE A 94 -20.03 -4.31 22.82
N LEU A 95 -19.02 -3.43 22.87
CA LEU A 95 -19.19 -2.00 22.57
C LEU A 95 -19.72 -1.78 21.14
N ARG A 96 -19.16 -2.48 20.14
CA ARG A 96 -19.61 -2.39 18.74
C ARG A 96 -21.04 -2.90 18.57
N TYR A 97 -21.39 -4.00 19.23
CA TYR A 97 -22.76 -4.49 19.26
C TYR A 97 -23.73 -3.45 19.82
N LEU A 98 -23.38 -2.80 20.93
CA LEU A 98 -24.20 -1.74 21.53
C LEU A 98 -24.33 -0.52 20.59
N LEU A 99 -23.25 -0.13 19.89
CA LEU A 99 -23.30 0.94 18.90
C LEU A 99 -24.21 0.59 17.71
N LEU A 100 -24.18 -0.67 17.24
CA LEU A 100 -25.08 -1.17 16.21
C LEU A 100 -26.56 -1.13 16.64
N LEU A 101 -26.84 -1.47 17.91
CA LEU A 101 -28.18 -1.34 18.47
C LEU A 101 -28.58 0.13 18.63
N PHE A 102 -27.64 1.01 19.02
CA PHE A 102 -27.92 2.43 19.19
C PHE A 102 -28.27 3.10 17.86
N HIS A 103 -27.55 2.77 16.78
CA HIS A 103 -27.76 3.29 15.44
C HIS A 103 -28.74 2.48 14.57
N GLN A 104 -29.54 1.61 15.18
CA GLN A 104 -30.44 0.71 14.46
C GLN A 104 -31.46 1.44 13.55
N ASP A 105 -31.93 2.61 13.98
CA ASP A 105 -32.94 3.39 13.25
C ASP A 105 -32.32 4.10 12.05
N GLU A 106 -31.10 4.62 12.19
CA GLU A 106 -30.35 5.17 11.05
C GLU A 106 -29.92 4.08 10.06
N ILE A 107 -29.51 2.90 10.54
CA ILE A 107 -29.20 1.75 9.68
C ILE A 107 -30.44 1.33 8.89
N LYS A 108 -31.62 1.30 9.55
CA LYS A 108 -32.90 1.03 8.90
C LYS A 108 -33.18 2.04 7.79
N PHE A 109 -33.05 3.33 8.08
CA PHE A 109 -33.22 4.40 7.09
C PHE A 109 -32.30 4.22 5.88
N CYS A 110 -31.03 3.92 6.11
CA CYS A 110 -30.06 3.65 5.04
C CYS A 110 -30.46 2.43 4.19
N ILE A 111 -30.89 1.33 4.82
CA ILE A 111 -31.32 0.12 4.11
C ILE A 111 -32.60 0.36 3.29
N GLU A 112 -33.57 1.09 3.85
CA GLU A 112 -34.81 1.43 3.14
C GLU A 112 -34.53 2.29 1.91
N ARG A 113 -33.61 3.25 2.02
CA ARG A 113 -33.17 4.09 0.91
C ARG A 113 -32.46 3.29 -0.18
N VAL A 114 -31.57 2.39 0.18
CA VAL A 114 -30.95 1.44 -0.78
C VAL A 114 -32.05 0.61 -1.45
N ALA A 115 -33.01 0.08 -0.69
CA ALA A 115 -34.10 -0.72 -1.25
C ALA A 115 -34.99 0.09 -2.21
N GLU A 116 -35.21 1.37 -1.93
CA GLU A 116 -35.92 2.30 -2.81
C GLU A 116 -35.14 2.56 -4.10
N ASP A 117 -33.83 2.80 -4.01
CA ASP A 117 -32.97 2.97 -5.19
C ASP A 117 -33.04 1.72 -6.10
N TRP A 118 -32.96 0.52 -5.53
CA TRP A 118 -33.11 -0.73 -6.29
C TRP A 118 -34.47 -0.88 -6.97
N ARG A 119 -35.56 -0.40 -6.36
CA ARG A 119 -36.91 -0.43 -6.95
C ARG A 119 -37.07 0.58 -8.07
N ASN A 120 -36.36 1.70 -8.01
CA ASN A 120 -36.47 2.79 -8.97
C ASN A 120 -35.61 2.60 -10.22
N VAL A 121 -34.77 1.56 -10.28
CA VAL A 121 -33.96 1.27 -11.47
C VAL A 121 -34.81 0.62 -12.57
N THR A 122 -34.99 1.37 -13.65
CA THR A 122 -35.80 0.98 -14.82
C THR A 122 -34.95 0.53 -16.00
N LEU A 123 -33.73 1.06 -16.14
CA LEU A 123 -32.80 0.71 -17.22
C LEU A 123 -32.02 -0.57 -16.89
N ALA A 124 -31.92 -1.47 -17.88
CA ALA A 124 -31.19 -2.72 -17.73
C ALA A 124 -29.68 -2.52 -17.50
N GLU A 125 -29.08 -1.52 -18.14
CA GLU A 125 -27.66 -1.17 -17.96
C GLU A 125 -27.36 -0.70 -16.53
N ASP A 126 -28.20 0.17 -15.97
CA ASP A 126 -28.03 0.69 -14.61
C ASP A 126 -28.18 -0.44 -13.57
N ARG A 127 -29.09 -1.39 -13.83
CA ARG A 127 -29.25 -2.62 -13.04
C ARG A 127 -27.99 -3.48 -13.07
N GLU A 128 -27.36 -3.65 -14.24
CA GLU A 128 -26.10 -4.39 -14.36
C GLU A 128 -24.95 -3.73 -13.60
N ILE A 129 -24.84 -2.39 -13.67
CA ILE A 129 -23.85 -1.62 -12.91
C ILE A 129 -24.05 -1.83 -11.41
N MET A 130 -25.27 -1.63 -10.89
CA MET A 130 -25.54 -1.86 -9.48
C MET A 130 -25.28 -3.31 -9.05
N LEU A 131 -25.60 -4.31 -9.90
CA LEU A 131 -25.31 -5.72 -9.63
C LEU A 131 -23.81 -6.01 -9.59
N ALA A 132 -23.01 -5.38 -10.45
CA ALA A 132 -21.56 -5.52 -10.45
C ALA A 132 -20.95 -4.99 -9.14
N TYR A 133 -21.35 -3.80 -8.70
CA TYR A 133 -20.91 -3.23 -7.43
C TYR A 133 -21.42 -4.02 -6.21
N ALA A 134 -22.67 -4.50 -6.24
CA ALA A 134 -23.20 -5.37 -5.19
C ALA A 134 -22.44 -6.70 -5.09
N LYS A 135 -22.03 -7.29 -6.22
CA LYS A 135 -21.15 -8.47 -6.25
C LYS A 135 -19.79 -8.16 -5.62
N SER A 136 -19.21 -7.00 -5.95
CA SER A 136 -17.95 -6.54 -5.36
C SER A 136 -18.05 -6.38 -3.84
N GLY A 137 -19.09 -5.69 -3.34
CA GLY A 137 -19.33 -5.53 -1.90
C GLY A 137 -19.52 -6.85 -1.17
N ARG A 138 -20.25 -7.80 -1.78
CA ARG A 138 -20.38 -9.17 -1.25
C ARG A 138 -19.05 -9.90 -1.20
N TRP A 139 -18.22 -9.75 -2.22
CA TRP A 139 -16.91 -10.40 -2.30
C TRP A 139 -15.99 -9.89 -1.18
N PHE A 140 -15.89 -8.57 -0.97
CA PHE A 140 -15.14 -8.00 0.15
C PHE A 140 -15.64 -8.51 1.50
N GLY A 141 -16.96 -8.53 1.70
CA GLY A 141 -17.58 -9.05 2.92
C GLY A 141 -17.27 -10.54 3.17
N MET A 142 -17.38 -11.39 2.15
CA MET A 142 -17.10 -12.83 2.28
C MET A 142 -15.63 -13.12 2.55
N ILE A 143 -14.70 -12.37 1.96
CA ILE A 143 -13.27 -12.53 2.23
C ILE A 143 -12.95 -12.12 3.66
N SER A 144 -13.48 -10.96 4.11
CA SER A 144 -13.31 -10.49 5.50
C SER A 144 -13.75 -11.55 6.50
N VAL A 145 -14.94 -12.11 6.30
CA VAL A 145 -15.49 -13.23 7.08
C VAL A 145 -14.57 -14.45 7.00
N SER A 146 -14.14 -14.88 5.81
CA SER A 146 -13.37 -16.12 5.65
C SER A 146 -12.01 -16.08 6.36
N PHE A 147 -11.28 -14.97 6.27
CA PHE A 147 -9.99 -14.83 6.97
C PHE A 147 -10.15 -14.84 8.49
N MET A 148 -11.19 -14.18 9.00
CA MET A 148 -11.45 -14.06 10.44
C MET A 148 -12.00 -15.34 11.06
N PHE A 149 -12.95 -16.01 10.40
CA PHE A 149 -13.40 -17.34 10.84
C PHE A 149 -12.29 -18.38 10.71
N GLY A 150 -11.45 -18.29 9.67
CA GLY A 150 -10.31 -19.18 9.49
C GLY A 150 -9.29 -19.09 10.62
N SER A 151 -8.93 -17.88 11.04
CA SER A 151 -8.00 -17.67 12.16
C SER A 151 -8.60 -18.07 13.51
N GLY A 152 -9.87 -17.72 13.78
CA GLY A 152 -10.54 -18.08 15.03
C GLY A 152 -10.84 -19.57 15.18
N LEU A 153 -11.19 -20.27 14.09
CA LEU A 153 -11.35 -21.73 14.10
C LEU A 153 -10.03 -22.43 14.44
N LEU A 154 -8.93 -21.95 13.87
CA LEU A 154 -7.60 -22.48 14.14
C LEU A 154 -7.24 -22.31 15.63
N TYR A 155 -7.54 -21.15 16.21
CA TYR A 155 -7.33 -20.89 17.63
C TYR A 155 -8.15 -21.83 18.53
N CYS A 156 -9.43 -22.10 18.19
CA CYS A 156 -10.28 -23.03 18.92
C CYS A 156 -9.77 -24.49 18.89
N ILE A 157 -9.01 -24.87 17.86
CA ILE A 157 -8.44 -26.21 17.71
C ILE A 157 -7.18 -26.39 18.58
N VAL A 158 -6.42 -25.33 18.88
CA VAL A 158 -5.16 -25.44 19.64
C VAL A 158 -5.34 -26.11 21.01
N PRO A 159 -6.32 -25.72 21.85
CA PRO A 159 -6.51 -26.35 23.16
C PRO A 159 -7.04 -27.79 23.09
N LEU A 160 -7.66 -28.18 21.97
CA LEU A 160 -8.11 -29.55 21.73
C LEU A 160 -6.95 -30.49 21.37
N VAL A 161 -5.92 -29.96 20.71
CA VAL A 161 -4.73 -30.71 20.24
C VAL A 161 -3.58 -30.63 21.25
N ALA A 162 -3.52 -29.60 22.08
CA ALA A 162 -2.49 -29.42 23.10
C ALA A 162 -2.55 -30.55 24.16
N PRO A 163 -1.38 -31.07 24.59
CA PRO A 163 -1.33 -32.06 25.65
C PRO A 163 -1.84 -31.47 26.98
N PRO A 164 -2.53 -32.26 27.83
CA PRO A 164 -3.03 -31.79 29.11
C PRO A 164 -1.88 -31.35 30.03
N ILE A 165 -2.03 -30.20 30.67
CA ILE A 165 -1.06 -29.66 31.63
C ILE A 165 -1.28 -30.39 32.96
N VAL A 166 -0.23 -30.99 33.51
CA VAL A 166 -0.27 -31.58 34.86
C VAL A 166 0.16 -30.51 35.84
N SER A 167 -0.74 -30.07 36.72
CA SER A 167 -0.38 -29.11 37.77
C SER A 167 0.55 -29.74 38.80
N VAL A 168 1.21 -28.90 39.61
CA VAL A 168 2.10 -29.32 40.72
C VAL A 168 1.38 -30.28 41.71
N ASP A 169 0.04 -30.20 41.78
CA ASP A 169 -0.80 -31.07 42.60
C ASP A 169 -1.24 -32.39 41.91
N ASN A 170 -0.59 -32.77 40.80
CA ASN A 170 -0.91 -33.97 40.01
C ASN A 170 -2.34 -33.98 39.42
N VAL A 171 -2.96 -32.81 39.27
CA VAL A 171 -4.26 -32.66 38.61
C VAL A 171 -4.03 -32.40 37.12
N THR A 172 -4.65 -33.21 36.27
CA THR A 172 -4.64 -32.99 34.82
C THR A 172 -5.63 -31.89 34.47
N ILE A 173 -5.12 -30.72 34.10
CA ILE A 173 -5.91 -29.58 33.63
C ILE A 173 -5.87 -29.60 32.10
N ARG A 174 -7.02 -29.81 31.47
CA ARG A 174 -7.18 -29.51 30.05
C ARG A 174 -7.51 -28.02 29.91
N PRO A 175 -6.72 -27.22 29.17
CA PRO A 175 -7.14 -25.89 28.81
C PRO A 175 -8.39 -26.02 27.94
N PHE A 176 -9.53 -25.52 28.42
CA PHE A 176 -10.72 -25.43 27.57
C PHE A 176 -10.50 -24.33 26.53
N PRO A 177 -10.95 -24.50 25.27
CA PRO A 177 -11.03 -23.39 24.35
C PRO A 177 -11.91 -22.31 24.97
N ASN A 178 -11.34 -21.12 25.17
CA ASN A 178 -12.04 -20.01 25.78
C ASN A 178 -13.29 -19.68 24.95
N PRO A 179 -14.52 -19.75 25.51
CA PRO A 179 -15.74 -19.56 24.73
C PRO A 179 -15.91 -18.15 24.13
N CYS A 180 -15.01 -17.21 24.46
CA CYS A 180 -15.01 -15.81 24.00
C CYS A 180 -14.86 -15.67 22.49
N GLU A 181 -14.20 -16.62 21.82
CA GLU A 181 -13.91 -16.52 20.39
C GLU A 181 -14.95 -17.20 19.50
N LEU A 182 -15.99 -17.83 20.07
CA LEU A 182 -17.10 -18.36 19.27
C LEU A 182 -18.06 -17.26 18.77
N LEU A 183 -17.92 -16.03 19.28
CA LEU A 183 -18.72 -14.84 18.93
C LEU A 183 -18.11 -13.99 17.79
N ILE A 184 -17.25 -14.59 16.93
CA ILE A 184 -16.73 -14.00 15.68
C ILE A 184 -17.86 -13.47 14.76
N LEU A 185 -19.10 -13.89 14.97
CA LEU A 185 -20.30 -13.40 14.27
C LEU A 185 -20.55 -11.89 14.41
N ASP A 186 -20.26 -11.26 15.56
CA ASP A 186 -20.59 -9.84 15.78
C ASP A 186 -19.52 -8.88 15.20
N ALA A 187 -18.24 -9.26 15.23
CA ALA A 187 -17.14 -8.46 14.71
C ALA A 187 -17.16 -8.24 13.17
N GLN A 188 -17.96 -9.01 12.42
CA GLN A 188 -17.94 -9.02 10.95
C GLN A 188 -19.15 -8.33 10.30
N VAL A 189 -20.14 -7.94 11.10
CA VAL A 189 -21.34 -7.25 10.60
C VAL A 189 -20.98 -5.88 10.03
N ASN A 190 -20.04 -5.18 10.68
CA ASN A 190 -19.65 -3.82 10.33
C ASN A 190 -19.00 -3.73 8.96
N SER A 191 -17.99 -4.56 8.69
CA SER A 191 -17.25 -4.55 7.41
C SER A 191 -18.18 -4.83 6.22
N ILE A 192 -19.15 -5.73 6.40
CA ILE A 192 -20.15 -6.07 5.39
C ILE A 192 -21.16 -4.94 5.19
N LEU A 193 -21.62 -4.32 6.28
CA LEU A 193 -22.56 -3.20 6.22
C LEU A 193 -21.92 -1.98 5.53
N THR A 194 -20.67 -1.65 5.88
CA THR A 194 -19.89 -0.60 5.23
C THR A 194 -19.63 -0.92 3.76
N ALA A 195 -19.17 -2.13 3.45
CA ALA A 195 -18.95 -2.57 2.07
C ALA A 195 -20.23 -2.42 1.24
N LYS A 196 -21.39 -2.81 1.80
CA LYS A 196 -22.68 -2.73 1.12
C LYS A 196 -23.10 -1.28 0.85
N PHE A 197 -23.04 -0.41 1.85
CA PHE A 197 -23.44 0.99 1.67
C PHE A 197 -22.50 1.73 0.73
N VAL A 198 -21.19 1.54 0.88
CA VAL A 198 -20.19 2.21 0.04
C VAL A 198 -20.24 1.71 -1.40
N THR A 199 -20.32 0.39 -1.63
CA THR A 199 -20.41 -0.12 -3.01
C THR A 199 -21.73 0.27 -3.68
N HIS A 200 -22.83 0.41 -2.93
CA HIS A 200 -24.07 1.01 -3.46
C HIS A 200 -23.85 2.46 -3.89
N VAL A 201 -23.22 3.29 -3.04
CA VAL A 201 -22.84 4.67 -3.41
C VAL A 201 -21.98 4.69 -4.66
N CYS A 202 -20.94 3.85 -4.73
CA CYS A 202 -20.05 3.77 -5.89
C CYS A 202 -20.81 3.42 -7.18
N GLY A 203 -21.76 2.48 -7.11
CA GLY A 203 -22.63 2.16 -8.24
C GLY A 203 -23.52 3.34 -8.66
N GLN A 204 -24.08 4.07 -7.69
CA GLN A 204 -24.87 5.28 -7.96
C GLN A 204 -24.01 6.41 -8.57
N CYS A 205 -22.78 6.59 -8.11
CA CYS A 205 -21.81 7.53 -8.70
C CYS A 205 -21.52 7.15 -10.16
N GLU A 206 -21.32 5.87 -10.46
CA GLU A 206 -21.08 5.41 -11.83
C GLU A 206 -22.28 5.70 -12.75
N ILE A 207 -23.50 5.41 -12.31
CA ILE A 207 -24.73 5.73 -13.06
C ILE A 207 -24.82 7.25 -13.30
N LEU A 208 -24.51 8.07 -12.29
CA LEU A 208 -24.47 9.52 -12.43
C LEU A 208 -23.39 9.97 -13.45
N THR A 209 -22.26 9.28 -13.58
CA THR A 209 -21.27 9.60 -14.62
C THR A 209 -21.79 9.35 -16.03
N TYR A 210 -22.55 8.27 -16.26
CA TYR A 210 -23.22 8.03 -17.54
C TYR A 210 -24.32 9.07 -17.81
N PHE A 211 -25.04 9.49 -16.77
CA PHE A 211 -26.01 10.57 -16.87
C PHE A 211 -25.37 11.90 -17.30
N PHE A 212 -24.15 12.18 -16.84
CA PHE A 212 -23.36 13.33 -17.27
C PHE A 212 -22.85 13.22 -18.71
N ASP A 213 -22.48 12.02 -19.18
CA ASP A 213 -22.09 11.80 -20.59
C ASP A 213 -23.27 12.09 -21.54
N GLU A 214 -24.51 11.79 -21.15
CA GLU A 214 -25.74 12.06 -21.92
C GLU A 214 -26.32 13.49 -21.70
N LEU A 215 -25.63 14.37 -20.99
CA LEU A 215 -26.20 15.67 -20.57
C LEU A 215 -26.47 16.63 -21.75
N VAL A 216 -25.56 16.71 -22.71
CA VAL A 216 -25.60 17.68 -23.83
C VAL A 216 -26.56 17.22 -24.92
N ASP A 217 -26.32 16.04 -25.47
CA ASP A 217 -27.07 15.52 -26.62
C ASP A 217 -28.37 14.82 -26.18
N GLY A 218 -28.45 14.38 -24.92
CA GLY A 218 -29.56 13.58 -24.42
C GLY A 218 -29.41 12.10 -24.75
N GLY A 219 -30.17 11.28 -24.03
CA GLY A 219 -30.18 9.85 -24.24
C GLY A 219 -31.30 9.19 -23.46
N ASP A 220 -31.24 7.87 -23.36
CA ASP A 220 -32.28 7.07 -22.72
C ASP A 220 -32.38 7.35 -21.21
N ARG A 221 -31.29 7.77 -20.56
CA ARG A 221 -31.27 8.16 -19.13
C ARG A 221 -31.80 9.57 -18.91
N ASN A 222 -31.69 10.43 -19.92
CA ASN A 222 -31.81 11.88 -19.75
C ASN A 222 -32.74 12.51 -20.80
N GLN A 223 -34.05 12.37 -20.57
CA GLN A 223 -35.09 12.95 -21.42
C GLN A 223 -35.50 14.34 -20.93
N GLY A 224 -35.81 15.27 -21.84
CA GLY A 224 -36.24 16.63 -21.52
C GLY A 224 -35.27 17.72 -21.95
N THR A 225 -35.50 18.95 -21.47
CA THR A 225 -34.66 20.12 -21.81
C THR A 225 -33.35 20.09 -21.03
N ILE A 226 -32.29 20.72 -21.56
CA ILE A 226 -30.96 20.81 -20.90
C ILE A 226 -31.10 21.28 -19.43
N ASP A 227 -32.03 22.19 -19.15
CA ASP A 227 -32.29 22.68 -17.79
C ASP A 227 -32.86 21.60 -16.86
N GLN A 228 -33.79 20.80 -17.36
CA GLN A 228 -34.35 19.67 -16.61
C GLN A 228 -33.28 18.59 -16.39
N ARG A 229 -32.43 18.34 -17.38
CA ARG A 229 -31.32 17.39 -17.29
C ARG A 229 -30.29 17.82 -16.24
N ILE A 230 -29.85 19.08 -16.27
CA ILE A 230 -28.93 19.63 -15.26
C ILE A 230 -29.56 19.59 -13.87
N ALA A 231 -30.82 19.99 -13.72
CA ALA A 231 -31.51 19.94 -12.44
C ALA A 231 -31.59 18.51 -11.89
N THR A 232 -31.90 17.53 -12.75
CA THR A 232 -31.97 16.12 -12.38
C THR A 232 -30.61 15.57 -11.98
N ALA A 233 -29.54 15.87 -12.73
CA ALA A 233 -28.16 15.49 -12.37
C ALA A 233 -27.75 16.05 -11.01
N VAL A 234 -28.03 17.33 -10.75
CA VAL A 234 -27.69 17.99 -9.49
C VAL A 234 -28.49 17.40 -8.32
N ILE A 235 -29.80 17.20 -8.49
CA ILE A 235 -30.64 16.56 -7.48
C ILE A 235 -30.13 15.14 -7.18
N TYR A 236 -29.73 14.40 -8.22
CA TYR A 236 -29.21 13.06 -8.07
C TYR A 236 -27.86 13.04 -7.33
N HIS A 237 -26.91 13.90 -7.72
CA HIS A 237 -25.63 14.07 -7.03
C HIS A 237 -25.83 14.44 -5.55
N LEU A 238 -26.72 15.41 -5.27
CA LEU A 238 -27.04 15.80 -3.89
C LEU A 238 -27.66 14.66 -3.08
N ARG A 239 -28.49 13.80 -3.69
CA ARG A 239 -29.01 12.60 -3.02
C ARG A 239 -27.89 11.63 -2.66
N ILE A 240 -26.93 11.40 -3.56
CA ILE A 240 -25.76 10.56 -3.28
C ILE A 240 -24.95 11.14 -2.12
N LEU A 241 -24.59 12.43 -2.19
CA LEU A 241 -23.80 13.10 -1.14
C LEU A 241 -24.48 13.07 0.24
N ARG A 242 -25.80 13.31 0.27
CA ARG A 242 -26.57 13.17 1.53
C ARG A 242 -26.53 11.75 2.07
N PHE A 243 -26.67 10.75 1.19
CA PHE A 243 -26.60 9.36 1.62
C PHE A 243 -25.22 8.99 2.16
N VAL A 244 -24.14 9.50 1.56
CA VAL A 244 -22.78 9.30 2.11
C VAL A 244 -22.64 9.94 3.49
N ALA A 245 -23.17 11.14 3.70
CA ALA A 245 -23.17 11.78 5.02
C ALA A 245 -23.98 10.99 6.06
N ASP A 246 -25.11 10.41 5.66
CA ASP A 246 -25.91 9.53 6.53
C ASP A 246 -25.14 8.26 6.90
N VAL A 247 -24.42 7.66 5.94
CA VAL A 247 -23.58 6.48 6.14
C VAL A 247 -22.38 6.80 7.04
N ASP A 248 -21.67 7.91 6.81
CA ASP A 248 -20.57 8.35 7.65
C ASP A 248 -21.03 8.59 9.09
N LYS A 249 -22.19 9.25 9.30
CA LYS A 249 -22.76 9.45 10.64
C LYS A 249 -22.93 8.14 11.42
N VAL A 250 -23.45 7.09 10.77
CA VAL A 250 -23.66 5.77 11.38
C VAL A 250 -22.33 5.06 11.61
N MET A 251 -21.46 5.09 10.61
CA MET A 251 -20.22 4.31 10.63
C MET A 251 -19.13 4.96 11.50
N ASN A 252 -19.21 6.27 11.77
CA ASN A 252 -18.12 7.03 12.40
C ASN A 252 -17.70 6.48 13.77
N GLU A 253 -18.65 6.23 14.67
CA GLU A 253 -18.37 5.69 16.01
C GLU A 253 -18.00 4.19 15.95
N ILE A 254 -18.65 3.45 15.05
CA ILE A 254 -18.43 2.02 14.84
C ILE A 254 -17.01 1.76 14.31
N CYS A 255 -16.56 2.54 13.32
CA CYS A 255 -15.22 2.50 12.75
C CYS A 255 -14.14 2.89 13.76
N LEU A 256 -14.42 3.84 14.66
CA LEU A 256 -13.50 4.19 15.75
C LEU A 256 -13.30 3.02 16.70
N ALA A 257 -14.39 2.38 17.13
CA ALA A 257 -14.34 1.21 18.00
C ALA A 257 -13.58 0.04 17.34
N GLU A 258 -13.76 -0.16 16.03
CA GLU A 258 -13.01 -1.15 15.25
C GLU A 258 -11.51 -0.84 15.21
N PHE A 259 -11.14 0.40 14.93
CA PHE A 259 -9.75 0.81 14.83
C PHE A 259 -9.00 0.71 16.17
N LEU A 260 -9.64 1.15 17.26
CA LEU A 260 -9.11 1.01 18.61
C LEU A 260 -8.92 -0.46 18.97
N ASN A 261 -9.92 -1.30 18.67
CA ASN A 261 -9.84 -2.74 18.89
C ASN A 261 -8.66 -3.35 18.13
N ALA A 262 -8.54 -3.07 16.84
CA ALA A 262 -7.51 -3.65 16.02
C ALA A 262 -6.11 -3.19 16.45
N SER A 263 -5.95 -1.90 16.81
CA SER A 263 -4.70 -1.36 17.34
C SER A 263 -4.27 -2.06 18.63
N SER A 264 -5.17 -2.22 19.60
CA SER A 264 -4.87 -2.91 20.86
C SER A 264 -4.52 -4.39 20.64
N ASN A 265 -5.26 -5.10 19.78
CA ASN A 265 -4.99 -6.52 19.50
C ASN A 265 -3.69 -6.74 18.73
N ILE A 266 -3.37 -5.87 17.76
CA ILE A 266 -2.10 -5.94 17.02
C ILE A 266 -0.91 -5.82 17.98
N CYS A 267 -0.96 -4.85 18.91
CA CYS A 267 0.08 -4.67 19.92
C CYS A 267 0.20 -5.88 20.87
N LEU A 268 -0.91 -6.42 21.35
CA LEU A 268 -0.93 -7.54 22.32
C LEU A 268 -0.56 -8.89 21.67
N LEU A 269 -1.04 -9.17 20.45
CA LEU A 269 -0.64 -10.36 19.68
C LEU A 269 0.85 -10.32 19.32
N GLY A 270 1.37 -9.14 18.96
CA GLY A 270 2.81 -8.95 18.76
C GLY A 270 3.61 -9.30 20.03
N TYR A 271 3.14 -8.89 21.19
CA TYR A 271 3.73 -9.26 22.48
C TYR A 271 3.66 -10.77 22.77
N TYR A 272 2.52 -11.44 22.52
CA TYR A 272 2.39 -12.89 22.75
C TYR A 272 3.27 -13.72 21.82
N VAL A 273 3.37 -13.34 20.54
CA VAL A 273 4.30 -14.00 19.62
C VAL A 273 5.73 -13.92 20.17
N ILE A 274 6.11 -12.79 20.76
CA ILE A 274 7.45 -12.61 21.34
C ILE A 274 7.62 -13.40 22.65
N MET A 275 6.63 -13.40 23.54
CA MET A 275 6.70 -14.06 24.84
C MET A 275 6.60 -15.58 24.76
N ASP A 276 5.66 -16.11 23.98
CA ASP A 276 5.49 -17.56 23.85
C ASP A 276 6.62 -18.17 23.01
N TRP A 277 7.26 -17.35 22.16
CA TRP A 277 8.56 -17.66 21.56
C TRP A 277 9.68 -17.75 22.61
N LYS A 278 9.72 -16.84 23.60
CA LYS A 278 10.69 -16.89 24.71
C LYS A 278 10.48 -18.11 25.61
N ASN A 279 9.23 -18.53 25.83
CA ASN A 279 8.87 -19.62 26.73
C ASN A 279 8.91 -21.03 26.09
N GLN A 280 9.35 -21.16 24.83
CA GLN A 280 9.38 -22.44 24.08
C GLN A 280 8.02 -23.18 24.07
N GLU A 281 6.93 -22.42 24.07
CA GLU A 281 5.58 -22.97 23.95
C GLU A 281 5.35 -23.57 22.55
N SER A 282 4.28 -24.36 22.39
CA SER A 282 4.04 -25.12 21.14
C SER A 282 4.08 -24.23 19.88
N MET A 283 4.83 -24.65 18.86
CA MET A 283 4.93 -23.97 17.56
C MET A 283 3.55 -23.74 16.91
N LEU A 284 2.58 -24.62 17.21
CA LEU A 284 1.20 -24.49 16.79
C LEU A 284 0.55 -23.22 17.37
N GLN A 285 0.72 -22.94 18.66
CA GLN A 285 0.14 -21.77 19.33
C GLN A 285 0.74 -20.46 18.80
N ILE A 286 2.05 -20.40 18.61
CA ILE A 286 2.73 -19.24 17.99
C ILE A 286 2.19 -18.99 16.57
N SER A 287 2.01 -20.05 15.79
CA SER A 287 1.44 -19.94 14.43
C SER A 287 0.00 -19.39 14.43
N THR A 288 -0.79 -19.70 15.46
CA THR A 288 -2.17 -19.20 15.57
C THR A 288 -2.23 -17.71 15.89
N TYR A 289 -1.37 -17.19 16.79
CA TYR A 289 -1.30 -15.75 17.04
C TYR A 289 -0.81 -14.97 15.83
N PHE A 290 0.15 -15.52 15.09
CA PHE A 290 0.64 -14.91 13.86
C PHE A 290 -0.45 -14.85 12.76
N LEU A 291 -1.24 -15.92 12.61
CA LEU A 291 -2.39 -15.93 11.70
C LEU A 291 -3.50 -14.98 12.16
N ALA A 292 -3.75 -14.86 13.46
CA ALA A 292 -4.67 -13.86 14.02
C ALA A 292 -4.20 -12.43 13.74
N PHE A 293 -2.90 -12.16 13.86
CA PHE A 293 -2.29 -10.87 13.52
C PHE A 293 -2.51 -10.51 12.04
N ILE A 294 -2.27 -11.45 11.13
CA ILE A 294 -2.52 -11.25 9.68
C ILE A 294 -4.00 -10.98 9.44
N SER A 295 -4.88 -11.74 10.08
CA SER A 295 -6.34 -11.61 9.91
C SER A 295 -6.86 -10.24 10.36
N ILE A 296 -6.44 -9.74 11.53
CA ILE A 296 -6.86 -8.44 12.07
C ILE A 296 -6.33 -7.30 11.20
N THR A 297 -5.07 -7.39 10.75
CA THR A 297 -4.47 -6.41 9.85
C THR A 297 -5.22 -6.34 8.51
N PHE A 298 -5.60 -7.50 7.97
CA PHE A 298 -6.36 -7.59 6.73
C PHE A 298 -7.79 -7.03 6.87
N ASN A 299 -8.39 -7.14 8.06
CA ASN A 299 -9.70 -6.55 8.34
C ASN A 299 -9.66 -5.01 8.23
N ILE A 300 -8.69 -4.35 8.87
CA ILE A 300 -8.50 -2.89 8.75
C ILE A 300 -8.23 -2.50 7.28
N TYR A 301 -7.40 -3.27 6.58
CA TYR A 301 -7.11 -3.03 5.17
C TYR A 301 -8.38 -2.99 4.31
N ILE A 302 -9.34 -3.90 4.53
CA ILE A 302 -10.60 -3.89 3.80
C ILE A 302 -11.37 -2.59 4.03
N PHE A 303 -11.47 -2.09 5.26
CA PHE A 303 -12.13 -0.83 5.55
C PHE A 303 -11.47 0.36 4.83
N CYS A 304 -10.14 0.43 4.89
CA CYS A 304 -9.39 1.50 4.22
C CYS A 304 -9.48 1.41 2.70
N HIS A 305 -9.53 0.21 2.13
CA HIS A 305 -9.72 0.00 0.70
C HIS A 305 -11.13 0.41 0.25
N ILE A 306 -12.16 0.06 1.03
CA ILE A 306 -13.55 0.45 0.76
C ILE A 306 -13.69 1.97 0.83
N GLY A 307 -13.10 2.63 1.83
CA GLY A 307 -13.15 4.09 1.92
C GLY A 307 -12.34 4.79 0.81
N GLU A 308 -11.23 4.22 0.35
CA GLU A 308 -10.51 4.72 -0.84
C GLU A 308 -11.38 4.62 -2.10
N MET A 309 -12.07 3.48 -2.29
CA MET A 309 -13.00 3.32 -3.40
C MET A 309 -14.12 4.37 -3.39
N LEU A 310 -14.62 4.75 -2.21
CA LEU A 310 -15.61 5.82 -2.07
C LEU A 310 -15.07 7.16 -2.58
N VAL A 311 -13.88 7.55 -2.11
CA VAL A 311 -13.23 8.81 -2.49
C VAL A 311 -13.00 8.85 -4.00
N GLU A 312 -12.44 7.78 -4.57
CA GLU A 312 -12.14 7.70 -6.01
C GLU A 312 -13.40 7.85 -6.86
N GLN A 313 -14.50 7.18 -6.49
CA GLN A 313 -15.74 7.24 -7.26
C GLN A 313 -16.46 8.59 -7.13
N CYS A 314 -16.46 9.20 -5.94
CA CYS A 314 -17.01 10.54 -5.75
C CYS A 314 -16.22 11.60 -6.55
N GLN A 315 -14.88 11.51 -6.57
CA GLN A 315 -14.05 12.41 -7.38
C GLN A 315 -14.25 12.17 -8.89
N LYS A 316 -14.48 10.92 -9.31
CA LYS A 316 -14.76 10.56 -10.71
C LYS A 316 -16.01 11.25 -11.26
N VAL A 317 -17.02 11.50 -10.42
CA VAL A 317 -18.21 12.29 -10.80
C VAL A 317 -17.79 13.70 -11.25
N GLY A 318 -16.85 14.32 -10.53
CA GLY A 318 -16.32 15.65 -10.85
C GLY A 318 -15.53 15.68 -12.16
N THR A 319 -14.65 14.71 -12.36
CA THR A 319 -13.86 14.61 -13.59
C THR A 319 -14.75 14.41 -14.81
N LYS A 320 -15.80 13.59 -14.67
CA LYS A 320 -16.80 13.36 -15.71
C LYS A 320 -17.64 14.60 -15.99
N CYS A 321 -18.11 15.30 -14.96
CA CYS A 321 -18.82 16.56 -15.12
C CYS A 321 -17.97 17.64 -15.81
N TYR A 322 -16.66 17.67 -15.53
CA TYR A 322 -15.72 18.57 -16.21
C TYR A 322 -15.47 18.19 -17.68
N ALA A 323 -15.46 16.89 -17.99
CA ALA A 323 -15.20 16.36 -19.33
C ALA A 323 -16.38 16.50 -20.31
N ILE A 324 -17.53 16.98 -19.85
CA ILE A 324 -18.68 17.31 -20.70
C ILE A 324 -18.27 18.35 -21.74
N GLU A 325 -18.90 18.32 -22.91
CA GLU A 325 -18.74 19.35 -23.95
C GLU A 325 -19.40 20.69 -23.56
N TRP A 326 -19.01 21.25 -22.41
CA TRP A 326 -19.59 22.45 -21.81
C TRP A 326 -19.46 23.69 -22.71
N TYR A 327 -18.51 23.69 -23.65
CA TYR A 327 -18.36 24.73 -24.67
C TYR A 327 -19.53 24.79 -25.66
N ARG A 328 -20.32 23.71 -25.77
CA ARG A 328 -21.58 23.67 -26.55
C ARG A 328 -22.78 24.19 -25.75
N LEU A 329 -22.65 24.34 -24.43
CA LEU A 329 -23.72 24.82 -23.56
C LEU A 329 -23.76 26.36 -23.51
N PRO A 330 -24.93 26.97 -23.32
CA PRO A 330 -25.02 28.39 -23.01
C PRO A 330 -24.22 28.73 -21.74
N HIS A 331 -23.54 29.87 -21.73
CA HIS A 331 -22.62 30.26 -20.65
C HIS A 331 -23.26 30.25 -19.24
N ASN A 332 -24.53 30.61 -19.13
CA ASN A 332 -25.28 30.56 -17.87
C ASN A 332 -25.53 29.13 -17.38
N LYS A 333 -25.61 28.14 -18.27
CA LYS A 333 -25.84 26.72 -17.95
C LYS A 333 -24.54 25.98 -17.67
N ALA A 334 -23.47 26.30 -18.39
CA ALA A 334 -22.13 25.80 -18.09
C ALA A 334 -21.70 26.17 -16.65
N ARG A 335 -22.06 27.37 -16.17
CA ARG A 335 -21.81 27.79 -14.79
C ARG A 335 -22.51 26.91 -13.73
N SER A 336 -23.68 26.34 -14.03
CA SER A 336 -24.41 25.47 -13.11
C SER A 336 -23.66 24.16 -12.82
N LEU A 337 -22.81 23.70 -13.75
CA LEU A 337 -21.98 22.50 -13.58
C LEU A 337 -20.78 22.72 -12.65
N LEU A 338 -20.38 23.97 -12.43
CA LEU A 338 -19.27 24.33 -11.55
C LEU A 338 -19.50 23.84 -10.12
N PHE A 339 -20.74 23.93 -9.62
CA PHE A 339 -21.07 23.44 -8.29
C PHE A 339 -20.93 21.92 -8.17
N SER A 340 -21.32 21.17 -9.20
CA SER A 340 -21.16 19.71 -9.23
C SER A 340 -19.68 19.33 -9.17
N ILE A 341 -18.81 20.03 -9.91
CA ILE A 341 -17.35 19.82 -9.93
C ILE A 341 -16.71 20.21 -8.59
N LEU A 342 -17.12 21.35 -8.02
CA LEU A 342 -16.62 21.81 -6.72
C LEU A 342 -16.98 20.83 -5.59
N MET A 343 -18.23 20.36 -5.58
CA MET A 343 -18.72 19.45 -4.53
C MET A 343 -18.12 18.05 -4.64
N SER A 344 -17.83 17.55 -5.85
CA SER A 344 -17.13 16.27 -6.04
C SER A 344 -15.65 16.31 -5.67
N ASN A 345 -15.05 17.51 -5.61
CA ASN A 345 -13.68 17.71 -5.15
C ASN A 345 -13.59 17.99 -3.65
N TYR A 346 -14.74 18.13 -2.96
CA TYR A 346 -14.76 18.18 -1.51
C TYR A 346 -14.50 16.76 -0.96
N PRO A 347 -13.66 16.60 0.07
CA PRO A 347 -13.33 15.28 0.62
C PRO A 347 -14.60 14.62 1.17
N ILE A 348 -15.13 13.67 0.40
CA ILE A 348 -16.21 12.79 0.83
C ILE A 348 -15.55 11.53 1.34
N GLU A 349 -15.28 11.53 2.65
CA GLU A 349 -14.49 10.50 3.30
C GLU A 349 -15.32 9.85 4.41
N LEU A 350 -15.19 8.54 4.53
CA LEU A 350 -15.61 7.84 5.75
C LEU A 350 -14.62 8.18 6.86
N THR A 351 -15.12 8.54 8.04
CA THR A 351 -14.27 8.88 9.18
C THR A 351 -14.43 7.87 10.32
N ALA A 352 -13.40 7.75 11.16
CA ALA A 352 -13.40 7.05 12.43
C ALA A 352 -13.22 8.08 13.54
N GLY A 353 -14.27 8.28 14.34
CA GLY A 353 -14.33 9.28 15.40
C GLY A 353 -14.11 10.73 14.96
N LYS A 354 -14.21 11.05 13.66
CA LYS A 354 -13.69 12.29 13.05
C LYS A 354 -12.21 12.59 13.32
N MET A 355 -11.47 11.61 13.84
CA MET A 355 -10.05 11.72 14.18
C MET A 355 -9.16 11.14 13.08
N LEU A 356 -9.67 10.13 12.37
CA LEU A 356 -8.96 9.39 11.35
C LEU A 356 -9.88 9.18 10.14
N THR A 357 -9.37 9.30 8.92
CA THR A 357 -10.16 9.06 7.71
C THR A 357 -9.95 7.62 7.28
N MET A 358 -10.98 6.90 6.84
CA MET A 358 -10.89 5.47 6.53
C MET A 358 -10.36 5.28 5.11
N THR A 359 -9.21 5.86 4.83
CA THR A 359 -8.55 5.87 3.52
C THR A 359 -7.32 4.98 3.55
N MET A 360 -6.84 4.56 2.37
CA MET A 360 -5.53 3.89 2.32
C MET A 360 -4.43 4.80 2.89
N SER A 361 -4.58 6.12 2.75
CA SER A 361 -3.69 7.11 3.35
C SER A 361 -3.69 7.14 4.88
N SER A 362 -4.71 6.67 5.60
CA SER A 362 -4.68 6.58 7.06
C SER A 362 -4.24 5.23 7.60
N PHE A 363 -4.44 4.14 6.84
CA PHE A 363 -3.73 2.87 7.11
C PHE A 363 -2.21 3.03 6.98
N SER A 364 -1.78 4.00 6.17
CA SER A 364 -0.42 4.08 5.68
C SER A 364 0.32 5.40 5.99
N ASN A 365 -0.39 6.45 6.40
CA ASN A 365 0.06 7.83 6.53
C ASN A 365 0.65 8.45 5.23
N ASN A 366 -0.21 8.86 4.27
CA ASN A 366 -0.17 10.17 3.57
C ASN A 366 -1.09 10.30 2.31
N ASN A 367 -1.63 11.51 2.17
CA ASN A 367 -2.63 12.06 1.23
C ASN A 367 -2.39 11.82 -0.28
N LYS A 368 -3.46 11.55 -1.02
CA LYS A 368 -3.51 11.45 -2.49
C LYS A 368 -4.60 12.34 -3.13
N ASP A 369 -4.27 13.58 -3.46
CA ASP A 369 -5.13 14.46 -4.28
C ASP A 369 -4.45 14.86 -5.61
N ILE A 370 -3.98 13.89 -6.38
CA ILE A 370 -3.24 14.15 -7.65
C ILE A 370 -3.82 13.37 -8.85
N LEU A 371 -4.86 12.57 -8.72
CA LEU A 371 -5.33 11.73 -9.84
C LEU A 371 -6.38 12.36 -10.79
N PRO A 372 -7.26 13.30 -10.38
CA PRO A 372 -8.28 13.85 -11.28
C PRO A 372 -7.75 14.61 -12.52
N TRP A 373 -6.63 15.33 -12.39
CA TRP A 373 -6.15 16.26 -13.43
C TRP A 373 -5.31 15.58 -14.54
N LEU A 374 -4.74 14.39 -14.28
CA LEU A 374 -3.87 13.68 -15.24
C LEU A 374 -4.61 13.13 -16.44
N SER A 375 -5.82 12.61 -16.21
CA SER A 375 -6.64 11.98 -17.25
C SER A 375 -7.21 12.97 -18.27
N ILE A 376 -7.28 14.25 -17.89
CA ILE A 376 -7.87 15.34 -18.69
C ILE A 376 -6.92 15.81 -19.80
N VAL A 377 -5.61 15.70 -19.57
CA VAL A 377 -4.59 16.21 -20.49
C VAL A 377 -4.26 15.20 -21.60
N GLU A 378 -4.53 13.91 -21.38
CA GLU A 378 -4.18 12.86 -22.34
C GLU A 378 -5.10 12.84 -23.59
N LYS A 379 -6.15 13.69 -23.65
CA LYS A 379 -7.14 13.71 -24.75
C LYS A 379 -7.05 14.89 -25.74
N SER A 380 -6.12 15.84 -25.62
CA SER A 380 -6.10 17.04 -26.47
C SER A 380 -4.97 17.11 -27.52
N HIS A 381 -4.39 15.97 -27.93
CA HIS A 381 -3.15 15.97 -28.71
C HIS A 381 -3.35 15.92 -30.24
N ASP A 382 -3.57 17.09 -30.87
CA ASP A 382 -3.42 17.26 -32.32
C ASP A 382 -2.04 17.84 -32.68
N ARG A 383 -1.25 17.04 -33.39
CA ARG A 383 0.22 17.03 -33.38
C ARG A 383 0.90 17.83 -34.52
N ALA A 384 0.33 18.94 -34.98
CA ALA A 384 0.67 19.49 -36.31
C ALA A 384 1.44 20.82 -36.39
N ARG A 385 1.86 21.50 -35.29
CA ARG A 385 2.52 22.82 -35.42
C ARG A 385 3.80 23.08 -34.60
N ILE A 386 4.30 22.12 -33.83
CA ILE A 386 5.40 22.32 -32.87
C ILE A 386 6.73 21.85 -33.46
N THR A 387 7.32 22.64 -34.37
CA THR A 387 8.65 22.31 -34.96
C THR A 387 9.65 23.45 -34.85
N ARG A 388 9.36 24.55 -34.13
CA ARG A 388 10.23 25.75 -34.14
C ARG A 388 11.14 25.94 -32.92
N MET A 389 11.03 25.14 -31.86
CA MET A 389 11.83 25.32 -30.61
C MET A 389 12.69 24.12 -30.19
N ILE A 390 12.60 22.99 -30.89
CA ILE A 390 13.33 21.78 -30.50
C ILE A 390 14.73 21.82 -31.11
N VAL A 391 15.75 21.95 -30.27
CA VAL A 391 17.16 21.77 -30.67
C VAL A 391 17.50 20.28 -30.58
N ARG A 392 17.99 19.71 -31.68
CA ARG A 392 18.39 18.31 -31.71
C ARG A 392 19.79 18.16 -31.13
N ASN A 393 19.95 17.30 -30.13
CA ASN A 393 21.27 17.01 -29.59
C ASN A 393 22.11 16.21 -30.61
N VAL A 394 23.17 16.82 -31.12
CA VAL A 394 24.10 16.19 -32.07
C VAL A 394 24.87 15.04 -31.41
N TYR A 395 25.16 15.14 -30.10
CA TYR A 395 25.94 14.18 -29.33
C TYR A 395 25.07 13.14 -28.59
N TYR A 396 23.75 13.08 -28.85
CA TYR A 396 22.81 12.30 -28.05
C TYR A 396 23.20 10.82 -27.87
N GLN A 397 23.77 10.18 -28.90
CA GLN A 397 24.16 8.77 -28.81
C GLN A 397 25.28 8.53 -27.81
N LYS A 398 26.24 9.45 -27.74
CA LYS A 398 27.36 9.38 -26.80
C LYS A 398 26.87 9.69 -25.39
N ASP A 399 26.05 10.73 -25.25
CA ASP A 399 25.53 11.18 -23.96
C ASP A 399 24.60 10.12 -23.34
N VAL A 400 23.64 9.57 -24.11
CA VAL A 400 22.75 8.49 -23.65
C VAL A 400 23.53 7.23 -23.26
N ARG A 401 24.57 6.87 -24.04
CA ARG A 401 25.43 5.73 -23.68
C ARG A 401 26.16 5.97 -22.37
N TYR A 402 26.70 7.17 -22.17
CA TYR A 402 27.37 7.56 -20.93
C TYR A 402 26.40 7.51 -19.74
N VAL A 403 25.19 8.04 -19.88
CA VAL A 403 24.22 8.07 -18.78
C VAL A 403 23.69 6.67 -18.44
N LEU A 404 23.44 5.83 -19.44
CA LEU A 404 22.85 4.49 -19.24
C LEU A 404 23.86 3.39 -18.92
N GLU A 405 25.16 3.62 -19.03
CA GLU A 405 26.20 2.58 -18.93
C GLU A 405 26.10 1.72 -17.65
N GLN A 406 26.03 2.36 -16.47
CA GLN A 406 25.98 1.66 -15.18
C GLN A 406 24.67 0.87 -15.03
N THR A 407 23.55 1.52 -15.30
CA THR A 407 22.20 0.91 -15.30
C THR A 407 22.10 -0.25 -16.30
N HIS A 408 22.72 -0.11 -17.47
CA HIS A 408 22.78 -1.13 -18.50
C HIS A 408 23.52 -2.37 -18.03
N ILE A 409 24.68 -2.20 -17.37
CA ILE A 409 25.47 -3.33 -16.87
C ILE A 409 24.67 -4.13 -15.85
N VAL A 410 24.15 -3.49 -14.79
CA VAL A 410 23.45 -4.21 -13.70
C VAL A 410 22.15 -4.87 -14.16
N LEU A 411 21.34 -4.19 -14.98
CA LEU A 411 20.11 -4.78 -15.52
C LEU A 411 20.37 -5.90 -16.50
N ARG A 412 21.49 -5.86 -17.24
CA ARG A 412 21.87 -6.95 -18.16
C ARG A 412 22.30 -8.19 -17.39
N VAL A 413 23.10 -8.01 -16.34
CA VAL A 413 23.50 -9.10 -15.42
C VAL A 413 22.27 -9.77 -14.81
N LEU A 414 21.31 -8.98 -14.33
CA LEU A 414 20.05 -9.47 -13.76
C LEU A 414 19.05 -10.05 -14.78
N GLY A 415 19.33 -9.93 -16.09
CA GLY A 415 18.44 -10.42 -17.15
C GLY A 415 17.25 -9.51 -17.45
N ILE A 416 17.14 -8.33 -16.82
CA ILE A 416 16.00 -7.41 -16.90
C ILE A 416 16.13 -6.40 -18.05
N TRP A 417 17.35 -6.16 -18.57
CA TRP A 417 17.61 -5.09 -19.53
C TRP A 417 16.66 -5.10 -20.74
N PRO A 418 15.94 -3.99 -20.99
CA PRO A 418 15.01 -3.93 -22.10
C PRO A 418 15.74 -3.73 -23.43
N LEU A 419 15.58 -4.70 -24.32
CA LEU A 419 15.98 -4.59 -25.73
C LEU A 419 15.11 -3.51 -26.42
N THR A 420 15.63 -2.29 -26.49
CA THR A 420 14.83 -1.07 -26.75
C THR A 420 14.86 -0.63 -28.22
N ASP A 421 15.91 -0.97 -28.97
CA ASP A 421 16.15 -0.39 -30.31
C ASP A 421 15.76 -1.30 -31.48
N ARG A 422 15.48 -2.59 -31.22
CA ARG A 422 15.06 -3.56 -32.25
C ARG A 422 14.17 -4.65 -31.67
N ARG A 423 13.44 -5.37 -32.53
CA ARG A 423 12.77 -6.61 -32.13
C ARG A 423 13.84 -7.59 -31.63
N PRO A 424 13.72 -8.08 -30.39
CA PRO A 424 14.72 -8.96 -29.81
C PRO A 424 14.75 -10.30 -30.54
N THR A 425 15.95 -10.78 -30.85
CA THR A 425 16.15 -12.10 -31.46
C THR A 425 15.74 -13.20 -30.47
N THR A 426 15.37 -14.38 -30.98
CA THR A 426 15.02 -15.54 -30.14
C THR A 426 16.14 -15.89 -29.15
N ILE A 427 17.41 -15.77 -29.59
CA ILE A 427 18.59 -16.03 -28.77
C ILE A 427 18.70 -15.03 -27.60
N GLU A 428 18.47 -13.73 -27.86
CA GLU A 428 18.53 -12.72 -26.80
C GLU A 428 17.43 -12.90 -25.74
N LYS A 429 16.21 -13.28 -26.18
CA LYS A 429 15.11 -13.61 -25.27
C LYS A 429 15.46 -14.83 -24.42
N LEU A 430 15.91 -15.91 -25.05
CA LEU A 430 16.28 -17.14 -24.34
C LEU A 430 17.42 -16.88 -23.34
N SER A 431 18.40 -16.09 -23.74
CA SER A 431 19.52 -15.67 -22.89
C SER A 431 19.07 -14.83 -21.68
N SER A 432 18.07 -13.96 -21.85
CA SER A 432 17.46 -13.20 -20.74
C SER A 432 16.70 -14.12 -19.78
N ILE A 433 15.87 -15.04 -20.31
CA ILE A 433 15.14 -16.03 -19.50
C ILE A 433 16.11 -16.92 -18.72
N PHE A 434 17.19 -17.37 -19.36
CA PHE A 434 18.21 -18.20 -18.72
C PHE A 434 18.89 -17.46 -17.55
N ARG A 435 19.24 -16.18 -17.72
CA ARG A 435 19.78 -15.36 -16.62
C ARG A 435 18.78 -15.21 -15.47
N VAL A 436 17.49 -15.03 -15.78
CA VAL A 436 16.43 -14.94 -14.75
C VAL A 436 16.32 -16.23 -13.94
N ILE A 437 16.33 -17.39 -14.62
CA ILE A 437 16.30 -18.71 -13.96
C ILE A 437 17.52 -18.88 -13.05
N ILE A 438 18.70 -18.49 -13.51
CA ILE A 438 19.94 -18.55 -12.71
C ILE A 438 19.84 -17.66 -11.45
N CYS A 439 19.34 -16.42 -11.59
CA CYS A 439 19.19 -15.52 -10.45
C CYS A 439 18.24 -16.10 -9.40
N TYR A 440 17.07 -16.63 -9.81
CA TYR A 440 16.15 -17.28 -8.88
C TYR A 440 16.74 -18.54 -8.25
N PHE A 441 17.49 -19.34 -9.02
CA PHE A 441 18.17 -20.52 -8.49
C PHE A 441 19.10 -20.14 -7.33
N PHE A 442 20.00 -19.18 -7.54
CA PHE A 442 20.93 -18.75 -6.47
C PHE A 442 20.22 -18.16 -5.26
N LEU A 443 19.18 -17.33 -5.45
CA LEU A 443 18.40 -16.75 -4.35
C LEU A 443 17.70 -17.84 -3.51
N ASN A 444 17.14 -18.86 -4.15
CA ASN A 444 16.49 -19.97 -3.43
C ASN A 444 17.50 -20.93 -2.77
N CYS A 445 18.69 -21.07 -3.35
CA CYS A 445 19.76 -21.88 -2.76
C CYS A 445 20.15 -21.41 -1.35
N ASP A 446 20.05 -20.11 -1.03
CA ASP A 446 20.31 -19.60 0.33
C ASP A 446 19.04 -19.58 1.19
N LEU A 447 17.89 -19.17 0.62
CA LEU A 447 16.63 -19.06 1.36
C LEU A 447 16.14 -20.41 1.91
N LEU A 448 16.09 -21.46 1.08
CA LEU A 448 15.48 -22.73 1.48
C LEU A 448 16.24 -23.40 2.63
N PRO A 449 17.59 -23.54 2.57
CA PRO A 449 18.34 -24.09 3.69
C PRO A 449 18.26 -23.22 4.95
N GLY A 450 18.25 -21.89 4.81
CA GLY A 450 18.12 -20.98 5.95
C GLY A 450 16.77 -21.14 6.67
N VAL A 451 15.67 -21.21 5.92
CA VAL A 451 14.33 -21.42 6.50
C VAL A 451 14.22 -22.81 7.14
N LEU A 452 14.76 -23.85 6.49
CA LEU A 452 14.76 -25.21 7.05
C LEU A 452 15.60 -25.29 8.33
N TYR A 453 16.77 -24.65 8.36
CA TYR A 453 17.58 -24.51 9.56
C TYR A 453 16.80 -23.86 10.70
N TYR A 454 16.12 -22.75 10.41
CA TYR A 454 15.36 -22.02 11.40
C TYR A 454 14.23 -22.85 12.02
N ILE A 455 13.57 -23.69 11.21
CA ILE A 455 12.44 -24.54 11.64
C ILE A 455 12.92 -25.78 12.39
N PHE A 456 13.91 -26.49 11.85
CA PHE A 456 14.27 -27.84 12.30
C PHE A 456 15.47 -27.88 13.26
N SER A 457 16.26 -26.83 13.37
CA SER A 457 17.38 -26.83 14.32
C SER A 457 16.85 -26.67 15.74
N ASP A 458 17.31 -27.50 16.67
CA ASP A 458 17.06 -27.36 18.11
C ASP A 458 18.06 -26.42 18.80
N ASP A 459 18.82 -25.63 18.01
CA ASP A 459 19.81 -24.68 18.52
C ASP A 459 19.18 -23.55 19.35
N ASP A 460 19.99 -23.00 20.25
CA ASP A 460 19.63 -21.87 21.11
C ASP A 460 19.01 -20.71 20.33
N THR A 461 18.02 -20.06 20.95
CA THR A 461 17.26 -18.94 20.37
C THR A 461 18.18 -17.82 19.86
N ILE A 462 19.31 -17.59 20.53
CA ILE A 462 20.32 -16.60 20.13
C ILE A 462 20.97 -16.95 18.79
N VAL A 463 21.26 -18.24 18.55
CA VAL A 463 21.83 -18.72 17.28
C VAL A 463 20.80 -18.59 16.16
N LYS A 464 19.53 -18.91 16.42
CA LYS A 464 18.44 -18.70 15.46
C LYS A 464 18.26 -17.23 15.08
N VAL A 465 18.37 -16.30 16.04
CA VAL A 465 18.31 -14.85 15.78
C VAL A 465 19.46 -14.39 14.87
N LYS A 466 20.69 -14.94 15.02
CA LYS A 466 21.83 -14.63 14.14
C LYS A 466 21.59 -15.05 12.67
N VAL A 467 20.69 -15.99 12.41
CA VAL A 467 20.35 -16.47 11.04
C VAL A 467 19.12 -15.75 10.46
N MET A 468 18.36 -14.98 11.25
CA MET A 468 17.22 -14.20 10.73
C MET A 468 17.59 -13.10 9.71
N PRO A 469 18.66 -12.28 9.92
CA PRO A 469 19.03 -11.23 8.96
C PRO A 469 19.26 -11.73 7.52
N PRO A 470 20.07 -12.78 7.25
CA PRO A 470 20.27 -13.26 5.88
C PRO A 470 18.99 -13.83 5.27
N ILE A 471 18.15 -14.53 6.04
CA ILE A 471 16.84 -15.04 5.55
C ILE A 471 15.95 -13.87 5.12
N LEU A 472 15.79 -12.85 5.98
CA LEU A 472 14.98 -11.68 5.68
C LEU A 472 15.51 -10.91 4.47
N TYR A 473 16.83 -10.77 4.37
CA TYR A 473 17.46 -10.12 3.22
C TYR A 473 17.24 -10.91 1.91
N SER A 474 17.30 -12.25 1.95
CA SER A 474 16.97 -13.13 0.82
C SER A 474 15.50 -12.99 0.39
N ILE A 475 14.56 -12.93 1.33
CA ILE A 475 13.13 -12.66 1.04
C ILE A 475 12.94 -11.29 0.39
N MET A 476 13.60 -10.25 0.92
CA MET A 476 13.57 -8.90 0.34
C MET A 476 14.12 -8.89 -1.09
N ALA A 477 15.26 -9.55 -1.33
CA ALA A 477 15.88 -9.63 -2.64
C ALA A 477 14.98 -10.33 -3.67
N ILE A 478 14.35 -11.45 -3.30
CA ILE A 478 13.38 -12.16 -4.16
C ILE A 478 12.17 -11.28 -4.47
N THR A 479 11.65 -10.56 -3.47
CA THR A 479 10.49 -9.69 -3.64
C THR A 479 10.81 -8.52 -4.58
N LYS A 480 11.96 -7.84 -4.37
CA LYS A 480 12.43 -6.74 -5.23
C LYS A 480 12.73 -7.23 -6.66
N TYR A 481 13.34 -8.39 -6.80
CA TYR A 481 13.64 -8.97 -8.11
C TYR A 481 12.37 -9.32 -8.89
N SER A 482 11.41 -9.96 -8.23
CA SER A 482 10.11 -10.29 -8.81
C SER A 482 9.35 -9.04 -9.25
N ASN A 483 9.42 -7.99 -8.44
CA ASN A 483 8.85 -6.69 -8.75
C ASN A 483 9.46 -6.09 -10.03
N PHE A 484 10.79 -6.09 -10.19
CA PHE A 484 11.40 -5.61 -11.43
C PHE A 484 11.02 -6.42 -12.68
N LEU A 485 10.77 -7.72 -12.54
CA LEU A 485 10.29 -8.54 -13.64
C LEU A 485 8.85 -8.19 -14.02
N ILE A 486 7.97 -8.02 -13.03
CA ILE A 486 6.57 -7.62 -13.23
C ILE A 486 6.49 -6.24 -13.90
N PHE A 487 7.24 -5.27 -13.39
CA PHE A 487 7.26 -3.88 -13.89
C PHE A 487 8.31 -3.62 -14.99
N GLY A 488 8.82 -4.67 -15.63
CA GLY A 488 9.86 -4.55 -16.65
C GLY A 488 9.42 -3.77 -17.90
N ARG A 489 8.12 -3.68 -18.18
CA ARG A 489 7.57 -2.86 -19.29
C ARG A 489 7.61 -1.38 -18.95
N GLU A 490 7.41 -1.05 -17.69
CA GLU A 490 7.34 0.28 -17.11
C GLU A 490 8.76 0.85 -16.99
N ILE A 491 9.72 0.05 -16.52
CA ILE A 491 11.17 0.37 -16.58
C ILE A 491 11.58 0.72 -18.03
N ARG A 492 11.12 -0.06 -19.02
CA ARG A 492 11.38 0.20 -20.44
C ARG A 492 10.73 1.50 -20.91
N ARG A 493 9.55 1.85 -20.41
CA ARG A 493 8.92 3.15 -20.69
C ARG A 493 9.74 4.29 -20.10
N CYS A 494 10.18 4.20 -18.83
CA CYS A 494 11.04 5.19 -18.20
C CYS A 494 12.34 5.43 -19.00
N LEU A 495 13.02 4.36 -19.41
CA LEU A 495 14.25 4.46 -20.20
C LEU A 495 14.03 5.11 -21.58
N ARG A 496 12.87 4.89 -22.20
CA ARG A 496 12.50 5.58 -23.45
C ARG A 496 12.26 7.08 -23.23
N TYR A 497 11.55 7.46 -22.16
CA TYR A 497 11.36 8.86 -21.79
C TYR A 497 12.70 9.58 -21.67
N VAL A 498 13.62 9.01 -20.88
CA VAL A 498 14.97 9.59 -20.72
C VAL A 498 15.69 9.70 -22.07
N LYS A 499 15.69 8.62 -22.88
CA LYS A 499 16.35 8.64 -24.21
C LYS A 499 15.79 9.69 -25.15
N GLU A 500 14.48 9.93 -25.11
CA GLU A 500 13.83 10.99 -25.88
C GLU A 500 14.25 12.37 -25.39
N ASP A 501 14.26 12.61 -24.08
CA ASP A 501 14.68 13.90 -23.50
C ASP A 501 16.14 14.24 -23.85
N TRP A 502 17.02 13.24 -23.90
CA TRP A 502 18.40 13.43 -24.35
C TRP A 502 18.54 13.71 -25.86
N LYS A 503 17.54 13.32 -26.65
CA LYS A 503 17.50 13.53 -28.11
C LYS A 503 16.95 14.93 -28.45
N THR A 504 15.97 15.40 -27.70
CA THR A 504 15.28 16.68 -27.90
C THR A 504 15.56 17.64 -26.75
N MET A 505 16.32 18.71 -27.01
CA MET A 505 16.65 19.73 -26.04
C MET A 505 15.80 20.98 -26.28
N LEU A 506 15.26 21.56 -25.20
CA LEU A 506 14.40 22.73 -25.26
C LEU A 506 15.18 24.05 -25.11
N ILE A 507 16.38 24.01 -24.53
CA ILE A 507 17.27 25.18 -24.34
C ILE A 507 18.70 24.81 -24.73
N GLY A 508 19.50 25.79 -25.16
CA GLY A 508 20.89 25.61 -25.58
C GLY A 508 21.85 25.13 -24.47
N ASP A 509 21.58 25.47 -23.21
CA ASP A 509 22.36 25.09 -22.02
C ASP A 509 21.82 23.82 -21.31
N ALA A 510 20.67 23.29 -21.74
CA ALA A 510 20.03 22.12 -21.13
C ALA A 510 20.96 20.89 -21.11
N ARG A 511 21.82 20.75 -22.12
CA ARG A 511 22.81 19.65 -22.18
C ARG A 511 23.76 19.69 -20.99
N ASP A 512 24.27 20.86 -20.63
CA ASP A 512 25.29 20.99 -19.58
C ASP A 512 24.68 20.70 -18.20
N MET A 513 23.43 21.15 -17.98
CA MET A 513 22.65 20.79 -16.78
C MET A 513 22.42 19.29 -16.67
N MET A 514 21.96 18.66 -17.76
CA MET A 514 21.72 17.21 -17.81
C MET A 514 23.00 16.40 -17.61
N MET A 515 24.14 16.86 -18.15
CA MET A 515 25.44 16.23 -17.97
C MET A 515 25.97 16.37 -16.52
N ALA A 516 25.81 17.53 -15.90
CA ALA A 516 26.18 17.73 -14.50
C ALA A 516 25.43 16.76 -13.58
N ASN A 517 24.11 16.64 -13.76
CA ASN A 517 23.29 15.72 -13.00
C ASN A 517 23.56 14.24 -13.30
N ALA A 518 23.86 13.90 -14.56
CA ALA A 518 24.29 12.54 -14.90
C ALA A 518 25.56 12.15 -14.13
N SER A 519 26.50 13.09 -13.94
CA SER A 519 27.69 12.86 -13.12
C SER A 519 27.35 12.65 -11.64
N THR A 520 26.41 13.42 -11.09
CA THR A 520 25.91 13.26 -9.71
C THR A 520 25.25 11.91 -9.50
N THR A 521 24.36 11.52 -10.42
CA THR A 521 23.70 10.20 -10.40
C THR A 521 24.72 9.07 -10.41
N ARG A 522 25.72 9.14 -11.30
CA ARG A 522 26.76 8.11 -11.40
C ARG A 522 27.62 8.03 -10.14
N ARG A 523 27.90 9.17 -9.49
CA ARG A 523 28.63 9.19 -8.20
C ARG A 523 27.82 8.51 -7.10
N LEU A 524 26.52 8.82 -6.96
CA LEU A 524 25.63 8.17 -5.99
C LEU A 524 25.51 6.67 -6.24
N PHE A 525 25.35 6.25 -7.49
CA PHE A 525 25.33 4.83 -7.87
C PHE A 525 26.62 4.12 -7.47
N THR A 526 27.77 4.75 -7.75
CA THR A 526 29.10 4.19 -7.43
C THR A 526 29.31 4.06 -5.92
N ILE A 527 28.85 5.04 -5.13
CA ILE A 527 28.89 5.00 -3.66
C ILE A 527 28.02 3.84 -3.15
N CYS A 528 26.77 3.73 -3.59
CA CYS A 528 25.86 2.65 -3.20
C CYS A 528 26.46 1.27 -3.54
N CYS A 529 27.05 1.15 -4.73
CA CYS A 529 27.75 -0.06 -5.17
C CYS A 529 28.93 -0.38 -4.24
N ALA A 530 29.85 0.56 -4.02
CA ALA A 530 31.04 0.34 -3.22
C ALA A 530 30.71 -0.18 -1.81
N PHE A 531 29.77 0.46 -1.11
CA PHE A 531 29.38 0.05 0.22
C PHE A 531 28.65 -1.30 0.23
N MET A 532 27.67 -1.51 -0.66
CA MET A 532 26.92 -2.78 -0.70
C MET A 532 27.80 -4.00 -0.97
N TYR A 533 28.71 -3.90 -1.95
CA TYR A 533 29.62 -5.01 -2.21
C TYR A 533 30.65 -5.17 -1.09
N CYS A 534 31.11 -4.09 -0.45
CA CYS A 534 32.02 -4.18 0.70
C CYS A 534 31.37 -4.91 1.88
N GLY A 535 30.19 -4.47 2.33
CA GLY A 535 29.45 -5.12 3.43
C GLY A 535 29.05 -6.56 3.10
N GLY A 536 28.72 -6.80 1.83
CA GLY A 536 28.35 -8.12 1.36
C GLY A 536 29.50 -9.13 1.31
N VAL A 537 30.67 -8.70 0.84
CA VAL A 537 31.89 -9.53 0.82
C VAL A 537 32.42 -9.74 2.23
N SER A 538 32.32 -8.75 3.12
CA SER A 538 32.74 -8.93 4.51
C SER A 538 31.92 -10.01 5.22
N TYR A 539 30.60 -10.03 5.01
CA TYR A 539 29.72 -11.03 5.62
C TYR A 539 29.85 -12.43 5.00
N ASN A 540 29.79 -12.56 3.66
CA ASN A 540 29.78 -13.88 3.01
C ASN A 540 31.15 -14.52 2.84
N THR A 541 32.22 -13.72 2.82
CA THR A 541 33.57 -14.23 2.50
C THR A 541 34.51 -14.07 3.68
N ILE A 542 34.63 -12.85 4.24
CA ILE A 542 35.67 -12.56 5.25
C ILE A 542 35.38 -13.27 6.58
N VAL A 543 34.16 -13.17 7.11
CA VAL A 543 33.80 -13.78 8.41
C VAL A 543 33.92 -15.31 8.43
N PRO A 544 33.39 -16.06 7.44
CA PRO A 544 33.52 -17.52 7.44
C PRO A 544 34.98 -17.98 7.32
N LEU A 545 35.78 -17.30 6.49
CA LEU A 545 37.20 -17.64 6.32
C LEU A 545 38.06 -17.26 7.52
N SER A 546 37.74 -16.16 8.22
CA SER A 546 38.50 -15.72 9.39
C SER A 546 38.26 -16.60 10.63
N ARG A 547 37.09 -17.24 10.74
CA ARG A 547 36.78 -18.15 11.86
C ARG A 547 37.54 -19.48 11.80
N GLY A 548 38.09 -19.86 10.65
CA GLY A 548 38.92 -21.06 10.49
C GLY A 548 38.17 -22.39 10.72
N LYS A 549 38.92 -23.47 11.01
CA LYS A 549 38.35 -24.78 11.38
C LYS A 549 38.09 -24.82 12.88
N ILE A 550 36.83 -24.97 13.27
CA ILE A 550 36.38 -25.11 14.66
C ILE A 550 36.43 -26.60 15.01
N VAL A 551 37.23 -26.99 16.01
CA VAL A 551 37.21 -28.37 16.53
C VAL A 551 36.18 -28.42 17.66
N THR A 552 35.12 -29.19 17.47
CA THR A 552 34.12 -29.42 18.53
C THR A 552 34.64 -30.39 19.58
N ASP A 553 34.03 -30.40 20.77
CA ASP A 553 34.39 -31.28 21.90
C ASP A 553 34.36 -32.78 21.54
N GLN A 554 33.66 -33.14 20.46
CA GLN A 554 33.59 -34.47 19.87
C GLN A 554 34.71 -34.77 18.85
N ASN A 555 35.77 -33.93 18.78
CA ASN A 555 36.88 -34.00 17.82
C ASN A 555 36.46 -33.89 16.33
N VAL A 556 35.31 -33.29 16.02
CA VAL A 556 34.87 -33.03 14.63
C VAL A 556 35.31 -31.63 14.21
N THR A 557 36.01 -31.54 13.08
CA THR A 557 36.44 -30.25 12.50
C THR A 557 35.34 -29.65 11.62
N ILE A 558 34.76 -28.53 12.05
CA ILE A 558 33.71 -27.79 11.35
C ILE A 558 34.32 -26.55 10.69
N ARG A 559 34.06 -26.35 9.40
CA ARG A 559 34.37 -25.12 8.67
C ARG A 559 33.14 -24.22 8.69
N ALA A 560 33.35 -22.94 9.04
CA ALA A 560 32.27 -21.97 9.14
C ALA A 560 31.69 -21.61 7.75
N LEU A 561 30.38 -21.46 7.68
CA LEU A 561 29.63 -20.93 6.52
C LEU A 561 28.89 -19.67 6.95
N SER A 562 28.54 -18.79 6.00
CA SER A 562 27.81 -17.55 6.32
C SER A 562 26.37 -17.84 6.76
N SER A 563 25.69 -18.77 6.08
CA SER A 563 24.38 -19.28 6.48
C SER A 563 24.45 -20.79 6.76
N PRO A 564 24.13 -21.25 7.99
CA PRO A 564 23.98 -22.68 8.29
C PRO A 564 22.65 -23.21 7.74
N GLY A 565 22.59 -24.49 7.35
CA GLY A 565 21.31 -25.13 6.98
C GLY A 565 21.35 -26.22 5.91
N TYR A 566 22.47 -26.39 5.21
CA TYR A 566 22.57 -27.41 4.15
C TYR A 566 22.63 -28.85 4.68
N TYR A 567 22.90 -29.05 5.98
CA TYR A 567 22.97 -30.36 6.62
C TYR A 567 21.68 -31.18 6.50
N VAL A 568 20.54 -30.52 6.30
CA VAL A 568 19.24 -31.18 6.07
C VAL A 568 19.23 -31.98 4.76
N PHE A 569 20.01 -31.54 3.76
CA PHE A 569 20.05 -32.16 2.43
C PHE A 569 21.24 -33.09 2.25
N PHE A 570 22.42 -32.70 2.73
CA PHE A 570 23.66 -33.46 2.67
C PHE A 570 24.68 -32.88 3.66
N ASP A 571 25.71 -33.64 4.04
CA ASP A 571 26.79 -33.11 4.89
C ASP A 571 27.63 -32.06 4.13
N PRO A 572 27.55 -30.76 4.47
CA PRO A 572 28.29 -29.72 3.78
C PRO A 572 29.76 -29.63 4.22
N GLN A 573 30.19 -30.40 5.22
CA GLN A 573 31.58 -30.37 5.71
C GLN A 573 32.51 -31.28 4.90
N SER A 574 31.94 -32.28 4.24
CA SER A 574 32.65 -33.20 3.34
C SER A 574 33.06 -32.49 2.04
N SER A 575 34.31 -32.64 1.61
CA SER A 575 34.81 -32.07 0.34
C SER A 575 34.41 -32.98 -0.84
N PRO A 576 33.92 -32.45 -1.98
CA PRO A 576 33.88 -31.04 -2.41
C PRO A 576 32.60 -30.26 -2.03
N GLY A 577 31.73 -30.79 -1.17
CA GLY A 577 30.44 -30.18 -0.81
C GLY A 577 30.58 -28.80 -0.16
N TYR A 578 31.52 -28.64 0.76
CA TYR A 578 31.82 -27.35 1.40
C TYR A 578 32.16 -26.27 0.37
N GLU A 579 33.08 -26.57 -0.54
CA GLU A 579 33.57 -25.62 -1.54
C GLU A 579 32.43 -25.19 -2.49
N LEU A 580 31.52 -26.10 -2.84
CA LEU A 580 30.35 -25.81 -3.68
C LEU A 580 29.31 -24.94 -2.97
N VAL A 581 29.01 -25.23 -1.70
CA VAL A 581 28.07 -24.44 -0.89
C VAL A 581 28.60 -23.04 -0.66
N PHE A 582 29.88 -22.91 -0.29
CA PHE A 582 30.54 -21.62 -0.08
C PHE A 582 30.53 -20.76 -1.36
N LEU A 583 30.84 -21.36 -2.52
CA LEU A 583 30.76 -20.67 -3.80
C LEU A 583 29.33 -20.26 -4.13
N SER A 584 28.35 -21.13 -3.88
CA SER A 584 26.92 -20.83 -4.09
C SER A 584 26.45 -19.66 -3.21
N GLN A 585 26.85 -19.60 -1.94
CA GLN A 585 26.52 -18.50 -1.03
C GLN A 585 27.17 -17.17 -1.47
N CYS A 586 28.42 -17.21 -1.92
CA CYS A 586 29.09 -16.05 -2.52
C CYS A 586 28.32 -15.52 -3.74
N LEU A 587 27.92 -16.41 -4.66
CA LEU A 587 27.16 -16.05 -5.87
C LEU A 587 25.76 -15.53 -5.53
N CYS A 588 25.08 -16.13 -4.56
CA CYS A 588 23.80 -15.64 -4.05
C CYS A 588 23.95 -14.22 -3.50
N GLY A 589 24.95 -13.98 -2.65
CA GLY A 589 25.29 -12.65 -2.15
C GLY A 589 25.47 -11.63 -3.26
N LEU A 590 26.29 -11.94 -4.26
CA LEU A 590 26.50 -11.05 -5.41
C LEU A 590 25.20 -10.69 -6.12
N VAL A 591 24.29 -11.66 -6.31
CA VAL A 591 22.97 -11.41 -6.91
C VAL A 591 22.15 -10.47 -6.01
N MET A 592 22.08 -10.73 -4.70
CA MET A 592 21.35 -9.88 -3.75
C MET A 592 21.87 -8.43 -3.72
N TYR A 593 23.19 -8.24 -3.66
CA TYR A 593 23.80 -6.90 -3.66
C TYR A 593 23.54 -6.17 -4.97
N THR A 594 23.60 -6.89 -6.10
CA THR A 594 23.29 -6.33 -7.42
C THR A 594 21.83 -5.86 -7.49
N ILE A 595 20.87 -6.62 -6.93
CA ILE A 595 19.44 -6.24 -6.88
C ILE A 595 19.24 -4.96 -6.06
N THR A 596 19.84 -4.88 -4.86
CA THR A 596 19.71 -3.71 -4.00
C THR A 596 20.32 -2.47 -4.65
N VAL A 597 21.54 -2.56 -5.20
CA VAL A 597 22.19 -1.45 -5.92
C VAL A 597 21.38 -1.03 -7.15
N THR A 598 20.77 -1.99 -7.86
CA THR A 598 19.88 -1.69 -9.00
C THR A 598 18.65 -0.91 -8.55
N THR A 599 18.09 -1.23 -7.38
CA THR A 599 16.92 -0.55 -6.81
C THR A 599 17.21 0.92 -6.51
N CYS A 600 18.21 1.16 -5.65
CA CYS A 600 18.63 2.52 -5.30
C CYS A 600 19.14 3.29 -6.52
N GLY A 601 19.88 2.62 -7.41
CA GLY A 601 20.46 3.20 -8.60
C GLY A 601 19.41 3.64 -9.64
N LEU A 602 18.39 2.82 -9.90
CA LEU A 602 17.29 3.19 -10.78
C LEU A 602 16.45 4.32 -10.19
N ALA A 603 16.17 4.26 -8.88
CA ALA A 603 15.46 5.33 -8.19
C ALA A 603 16.20 6.67 -8.33
N ALA A 604 17.49 6.70 -7.98
CA ALA A 604 18.30 7.90 -8.09
C ALA A 604 18.36 8.40 -9.54
N PHE A 605 18.57 7.49 -10.50
CA PHE A 605 18.67 7.84 -11.90
C PHE A 605 17.40 8.50 -12.45
N PHE A 606 16.23 7.90 -12.21
CA PHE A 606 15.00 8.46 -12.74
C PHE A 606 14.55 9.72 -11.99
N VAL A 607 14.64 9.74 -10.66
CA VAL A 607 14.21 10.89 -9.86
C VAL A 607 15.09 12.11 -10.13
N LEU A 608 16.42 11.95 -10.16
CA LEU A 608 17.31 13.06 -10.46
C LEU A 608 17.17 13.54 -11.91
N HIS A 609 16.89 12.65 -12.88
CA HIS A 609 16.56 13.08 -14.24
C HIS A 609 15.31 13.96 -14.25
N ALA A 610 14.25 13.58 -13.52
CA ALA A 610 13.04 14.38 -13.40
C ALA A 610 13.31 15.75 -12.74
N CYS A 611 14.16 15.82 -11.71
CA CYS A 611 14.56 17.08 -11.08
C CYS A 611 15.23 18.03 -12.08
N VAL A 612 16.13 17.54 -12.94
CA VAL A 612 16.72 18.40 -13.99
C VAL A 612 15.69 18.87 -14.99
N GLN A 613 14.73 18.02 -15.36
CA GLN A 613 13.67 18.45 -16.27
C GLN A 613 12.79 19.55 -15.63
N MET A 614 12.60 19.52 -14.30
CA MET A 614 11.97 20.61 -13.54
C MET A 614 12.82 21.89 -13.53
N GLU A 615 14.15 21.77 -13.41
CA GLU A 615 15.03 22.95 -13.52
C GLU A 615 14.98 23.58 -14.92
N ILE A 616 14.97 22.76 -15.97
CA ILE A 616 14.77 23.21 -17.36
C ILE A 616 13.41 23.90 -17.49
N LEU A 617 12.36 23.35 -16.88
CA LEU A 617 11.02 23.95 -16.88
C LEU A 617 11.02 25.34 -16.22
N MET A 618 11.70 25.52 -15.09
CA MET A 618 11.84 26.82 -14.43
C MET A 618 12.57 27.84 -15.32
N ARG A 619 13.62 27.42 -16.04
CA ARG A 619 14.34 28.30 -16.98
C ARG A 619 13.48 28.70 -18.18
N LEU A 620 12.73 27.76 -18.77
CA LEU A 620 11.78 28.05 -19.84
C LEU A 620 10.73 29.07 -19.40
N MET A 621 10.24 28.95 -18.15
CA MET A 621 9.28 29.89 -17.59
C MET A 621 9.87 31.29 -17.41
N LYS A 622 11.13 31.42 -17.01
CA LYS A 622 11.81 32.72 -16.92
C LYS A 622 12.04 33.36 -18.29
N ASP A 623 12.47 32.57 -19.27
CA ASP A 623 12.65 33.02 -20.67
C ASP A 623 11.35 33.50 -21.34
N LEU A 624 10.18 33.09 -20.82
CA LEU A 624 8.88 33.59 -21.27
C LEU A 624 8.74 35.12 -21.06
N ILE A 625 9.43 35.69 -20.07
CA ILE A 625 9.36 37.12 -19.71
C ILE A 625 10.55 37.93 -20.24
N ASP A 626 11.74 37.33 -20.32
CA ASP A 626 12.98 38.06 -20.68
C ASP A 626 13.09 38.43 -22.18
N GLU A 627 12.27 37.88 -23.06
CA GLU A 627 12.23 38.33 -24.46
C GLU A 627 11.53 39.68 -24.62
N SER A 628 12.27 40.67 -25.15
CA SER A 628 11.86 42.06 -25.38
C SER A 628 10.42 42.24 -25.88
N GLU A 629 9.79 43.36 -25.48
CA GLU A 629 8.44 43.84 -25.85
C GLU A 629 8.08 43.76 -27.36
N SER A 630 9.02 43.41 -28.24
CA SER A 630 8.88 43.36 -29.70
C SER A 630 8.31 42.03 -30.28
N ARG A 631 8.18 40.94 -29.51
CA ARG A 631 7.69 39.62 -30.01
C ARG A 631 6.49 39.04 -29.25
N GLN A 632 5.46 39.85 -29.03
CA GLN A 632 4.19 39.41 -28.42
C GLN A 632 3.48 38.24 -29.15
N LYS A 633 3.85 37.95 -30.42
CA LYS A 633 3.29 36.86 -31.24
C LYS A 633 3.84 35.45 -30.90
N ASP A 634 4.97 35.35 -30.20
CA ASP A 634 5.63 34.05 -29.91
C ASP A 634 5.39 33.55 -28.47
N VAL A 635 4.67 34.30 -27.64
CA VAL A 635 4.41 33.98 -26.22
C VAL A 635 3.49 32.76 -26.04
N VAL A 636 2.43 32.65 -26.84
CA VAL A 636 1.47 31.54 -26.75
C VAL A 636 2.11 30.19 -27.12
N PRO A 637 2.86 30.06 -28.23
CA PRO A 637 3.61 28.83 -28.53
C PRO A 637 4.64 28.44 -27.46
N LYS A 638 5.34 29.42 -26.86
CA LYS A 638 6.27 29.17 -25.73
C LYS A 638 5.53 28.62 -24.52
N LEU A 639 4.40 29.23 -24.15
CA LEU A 639 3.57 28.76 -23.04
C LEU A 639 3.05 27.33 -23.26
N ILE A 640 2.60 27.00 -24.48
CA ILE A 640 2.19 25.64 -24.83
C ILE A 640 3.36 24.65 -24.62
N THR A 641 4.57 25.02 -25.05
CA THR A 641 5.78 24.19 -24.86
C THR A 641 6.09 23.97 -23.37
N ILE A 642 5.94 25.00 -22.54
CA ILE A 642 6.11 24.93 -21.09
C ILE A 642 5.08 23.98 -20.46
N ILE A 643 3.81 24.12 -20.84
CA ILE A 643 2.72 23.27 -20.36
C ILE A 643 2.97 21.81 -20.73
N GLU A 644 3.26 21.53 -22.01
CA GLU A 644 3.59 20.18 -22.48
C GLU A 644 4.78 19.57 -21.74
N HIS A 645 5.81 20.38 -21.46
CA HIS A 645 6.98 19.94 -20.69
C HIS A 645 6.63 19.63 -19.23
N GLN A 646 5.85 20.49 -18.55
CA GLN A 646 5.37 20.25 -17.18
C GLN A 646 4.56 18.95 -17.09
N ILE A 647 3.64 18.72 -18.03
CA ILE A 647 2.83 17.49 -18.12
C ILE A 647 3.74 16.28 -18.32
N ARG A 648 4.70 16.37 -19.25
CA ARG A 648 5.65 15.29 -19.55
C ARG A 648 6.45 14.89 -18.32
N VAL A 649 6.97 15.86 -17.56
CA VAL A 649 7.73 15.64 -16.32
C VAL A 649 6.86 14.95 -15.27
N ARG A 650 5.62 15.41 -15.09
CA ARG A 650 4.70 14.85 -14.09
C ARG A 650 4.27 13.42 -14.46
N ASN A 651 4.00 13.16 -15.74
CA ASN A 651 3.74 11.82 -16.25
C ASN A 651 4.94 10.89 -16.06
N PHE A 652 6.15 11.40 -16.25
CA PHE A 652 7.36 10.63 -16.00
C PHE A 652 7.52 10.29 -14.52
N LEU A 653 7.31 11.25 -13.60
CA LEU A 653 7.37 11.00 -12.15
C LEU A 653 6.32 9.98 -11.68
N ASN A 654 5.09 10.05 -12.16
CA ASN A 654 4.05 9.07 -11.85
C ASN A 654 4.41 7.66 -12.34
N LEU A 655 5.03 7.57 -13.53
CA LEU A 655 5.53 6.31 -14.06
C LEU A 655 6.67 5.75 -13.20
N VAL A 656 7.58 6.61 -12.74
CA VAL A 656 8.68 6.24 -11.83
C VAL A 656 8.14 5.74 -10.49
N GLU A 657 7.18 6.46 -9.89
CA GLU A 657 6.52 6.05 -8.66
C GLU A 657 5.81 4.69 -8.83
N THR A 658 5.06 4.50 -9.93
CA THR A 658 4.39 3.23 -10.23
C THR A 658 5.38 2.07 -10.36
N THR A 659 6.53 2.33 -10.98
CA THR A 659 7.58 1.32 -11.22
C THR A 659 8.31 0.92 -9.93
N LEU A 660 8.55 1.87 -9.02
CA LEU A 660 9.44 1.66 -7.88
C LEU A 660 8.72 1.55 -6.52
N ARG A 661 7.41 1.87 -6.44
CA ARG A 661 6.68 1.94 -5.15
C ARG A 661 6.88 0.72 -4.27
N TYR A 662 6.67 -0.49 -4.79
CA TYR A 662 6.72 -1.71 -3.99
C TYR A 662 8.16 -2.11 -3.65
N ALA A 663 9.13 -1.76 -4.52
CA ALA A 663 10.54 -2.09 -4.28
C ALA A 663 11.09 -1.20 -3.16
N ASN A 664 10.74 0.09 -3.18
CA ASN A 664 11.06 1.04 -2.13
C ASN A 664 10.35 0.70 -0.81
N LEU A 665 9.11 0.18 -0.83
CA LEU A 665 8.43 -0.29 0.39
C LEU A 665 9.18 -1.44 1.06
N VAL A 666 9.54 -2.45 0.28
CA VAL A 666 10.31 -3.60 0.76
C VAL A 666 11.66 -3.12 1.31
N GLU A 667 12.31 -2.14 0.68
CA GLU A 667 13.55 -1.54 1.19
C GLU A 667 13.33 -0.87 2.56
N ILE A 668 12.37 0.06 2.68
CA ILE A 668 12.17 0.82 3.93
C ILE A 668 11.79 -0.10 5.09
N VAL A 669 10.79 -0.97 4.90
CA VAL A 669 10.31 -1.87 5.96
C VAL A 669 11.37 -2.92 6.28
N GLY A 670 11.93 -3.55 5.24
CA GLY A 670 12.90 -4.61 5.41
C GLY A 670 14.19 -4.12 6.07
N CYS A 671 14.72 -2.96 5.66
CA CYS A 671 15.92 -2.41 6.28
C CYS A 671 15.69 -1.99 7.74
N THR A 672 14.50 -1.53 8.12
CA THR A 672 14.20 -1.25 9.55
C THR A 672 14.36 -2.52 10.40
N THR A 673 13.86 -3.66 9.92
CA THR A 673 14.03 -4.95 10.61
C THR A 673 15.48 -5.43 10.60
N ILE A 674 16.20 -5.26 9.48
CA ILE A 674 17.60 -5.68 9.36
C ILE A 674 18.50 -4.83 10.25
N ILE A 675 18.34 -3.50 10.31
CA ILE A 675 19.14 -2.64 11.19
C ILE A 675 18.99 -3.08 12.65
N CYS A 676 17.75 -3.36 13.06
CA CYS A 676 17.45 -3.84 14.40
C CYS A 676 18.17 -5.18 14.70
N LEU A 677 17.98 -6.21 13.86
CA LEU A 677 18.55 -7.54 14.08
C LEU A 677 20.08 -7.56 13.97
N VAL A 678 20.64 -6.83 13.00
CA VAL A 678 22.09 -6.69 12.85
C VAL A 678 22.68 -5.91 14.03
N GLY A 679 22.00 -4.86 14.50
CA GLY A 679 22.39 -4.14 15.72
C GLY A 679 22.43 -5.05 16.94
N TYR A 680 21.49 -5.99 17.07
CA TYR A 680 21.48 -6.98 18.14
C TYR A 680 22.66 -7.96 18.01
N CYS A 681 22.89 -8.49 16.81
CA CYS A 681 24.02 -9.39 16.54
C CYS A 681 25.37 -8.71 16.80
N MET A 682 25.48 -7.41 16.52
CA MET A 682 26.68 -6.60 16.78
C MET A 682 26.98 -6.51 18.28
N ILE A 683 25.96 -6.35 19.13
CA ILE A 683 26.14 -6.32 20.60
C ILE A 683 26.62 -7.68 21.10
N GLY A 684 26.04 -8.79 20.62
CA GLY A 684 26.48 -10.13 20.99
C GLY A 684 27.95 -10.41 20.64
N GLU A 685 28.38 -10.09 19.40
CA GLU A 685 29.79 -10.29 19.03
C GLU A 685 30.77 -9.33 19.75
N TRP A 686 30.28 -8.16 20.20
CA TRP A 686 31.06 -7.26 21.04
C TRP A 686 31.37 -7.89 22.40
N GLU A 687 30.39 -8.55 23.01
CA GLU A 687 30.56 -9.30 24.26
C GLU A 687 31.49 -10.50 24.08
N ASP A 688 31.36 -11.21 22.96
CA ASP A 688 32.21 -12.35 22.57
C ASP A 688 33.64 -11.93 22.14
N LYS A 689 33.96 -10.63 22.11
CA LYS A 689 35.25 -10.04 21.67
C LYS A 689 35.67 -10.46 20.26
N ASN A 690 34.72 -10.78 19.37
CA ASN A 690 34.99 -11.18 18.00
C ASN A 690 35.17 -9.96 17.08
N LEU A 691 36.39 -9.43 17.01
CA LEU A 691 36.71 -8.21 16.27
C LEU A 691 36.34 -8.29 14.77
N THR A 692 36.56 -9.42 14.12
CA THR A 692 36.30 -9.57 12.68
C THR A 692 34.80 -9.58 12.35
N ALA A 693 34.00 -10.27 13.17
CA ALA A 693 32.54 -10.27 13.03
C ALA A 693 31.95 -8.89 13.37
N LEU A 694 32.47 -8.22 14.40
CA LEU A 694 32.07 -6.87 14.77
C LEU A 694 32.30 -5.86 13.64
N ILE A 695 33.51 -5.82 13.07
CA ILE A 695 33.83 -4.92 11.93
C ILE A 695 32.90 -5.19 10.75
N THR A 696 32.57 -6.46 10.51
CA THR A 696 31.66 -6.87 9.44
C THR A 696 30.25 -6.36 9.66
N TYR A 697 29.68 -6.52 10.86
CA TYR A 697 28.35 -6.00 11.18
C TYR A 697 28.30 -4.48 11.10
N VAL A 698 29.35 -3.77 11.55
CA VAL A 698 29.47 -2.31 11.36
C VAL A 698 29.47 -1.95 9.88
N THR A 699 30.22 -2.68 9.06
CA THR A 699 30.31 -2.43 7.61
C THR A 699 28.95 -2.66 6.92
N VAL A 700 28.23 -3.71 7.31
CA VAL A 700 26.87 -4.01 6.82
C VAL A 700 25.90 -2.91 7.24
N LEU A 701 25.92 -2.46 8.50
CA LEU A 701 25.05 -1.37 8.97
C LEU A 701 25.30 -0.06 8.21
N VAL A 702 26.56 0.33 8.03
CA VAL A 702 26.92 1.52 7.24
C VAL A 702 26.40 1.40 5.82
N SER A 703 26.51 0.22 5.23
CA SER A 703 26.01 -0.06 3.87
C SER A 703 24.50 0.10 3.78
N VAL A 704 23.75 -0.47 4.72
CA VAL A 704 22.28 -0.36 4.78
C VAL A 704 21.86 1.10 5.01
N PHE A 705 22.53 1.84 5.90
CA PHE A 705 22.24 3.26 6.13
C PHE A 705 22.43 4.10 4.87
N ILE A 706 23.51 3.90 4.11
CA ILE A 706 23.78 4.64 2.88
C ILE A 706 22.69 4.40 1.82
N ASN A 707 22.16 3.17 1.73
CA ASN A 707 21.08 2.88 0.78
C ASN A 707 19.78 3.58 1.15
N ILE A 708 19.34 3.47 2.40
CA ILE A 708 18.11 4.15 2.86
C ILE A 708 18.28 5.66 2.76
N PHE A 709 19.43 6.19 3.20
CA PHE A 709 19.73 7.61 3.11
C PHE A 709 19.66 8.09 1.66
N THR A 710 20.23 7.35 0.70
CA THR A 710 20.18 7.72 -0.72
C THR A 710 18.74 7.79 -1.23
N LEU A 711 17.89 6.79 -0.91
CA LEU A 711 16.48 6.79 -1.31
C LEU A 711 15.67 7.93 -0.68
N CYS A 712 15.88 8.19 0.61
CA CYS A 712 15.22 9.28 1.31
C CYS A 712 15.72 10.66 0.85
N TYR A 713 17.01 10.78 0.54
CA TYR A 713 17.62 12.01 0.02
C TYR A 713 17.06 12.36 -1.36
N ILE A 714 16.96 11.41 -2.30
CA ILE A 714 16.40 11.70 -3.63
C ILE A 714 14.90 12.03 -3.54
N GLY A 715 14.17 11.41 -2.60
CA GLY A 715 12.76 11.72 -2.34
C GLY A 715 12.57 13.14 -1.77
N GLU A 716 13.44 13.53 -0.83
CA GLU A 716 13.47 14.90 -0.31
C GLU A 716 13.85 15.91 -1.41
N TYR A 717 14.83 15.55 -2.24
CA TYR A 717 15.33 16.42 -3.30
C TYR A 717 14.25 16.71 -4.35
N VAL A 718 13.47 15.71 -4.78
CA VAL A 718 12.37 15.93 -5.74
C VAL A 718 11.23 16.75 -5.15
N ARG A 719 10.94 16.58 -3.85
CA ARG A 719 9.94 17.40 -3.13
C ARG A 719 10.35 18.87 -3.11
N THR A 720 11.59 19.15 -2.70
CA THR A 720 12.14 20.51 -2.66
C THR A 720 12.18 21.13 -4.06
N GLN A 721 12.59 20.36 -5.08
CA GLN A 721 12.60 20.83 -6.46
C GLN A 721 11.19 21.16 -6.98
N ALA A 722 10.18 20.37 -6.63
CA ALA A 722 8.79 20.68 -6.98
C ALA A 722 8.27 21.96 -6.31
N GLU A 723 8.66 22.19 -5.05
CA GLU A 723 8.34 23.43 -4.32
C GLU A 723 9.03 24.65 -4.97
N GLU A 724 10.28 24.51 -5.41
CA GLU A 724 11.00 25.56 -6.15
C GLU A 724 10.33 25.90 -7.49
N VAL A 725 9.79 24.91 -8.22
CA VAL A 725 9.01 25.14 -9.44
C VAL A 725 7.77 25.98 -9.14
N TYR A 726 7.01 25.61 -8.11
CA TYR A 726 5.82 26.34 -7.69
C TYR A 726 6.17 27.79 -7.31
N LEU A 727 7.18 27.98 -6.47
CA LEU A 727 7.62 29.32 -6.04
C LEU A 727 8.09 30.15 -7.23
N SER A 728 8.90 29.58 -8.12
CA SER A 728 9.39 30.26 -9.33
C SER A 728 8.26 30.72 -10.24
N PHE A 729 7.19 29.93 -10.35
CA PHE A 729 6.02 30.30 -11.15
C PHE A 729 5.19 31.39 -10.47
N CYS A 730 5.07 31.36 -9.14
CA CYS A 730 4.35 32.38 -8.36
C CYS A 730 5.05 33.75 -8.38
N THR A 731 6.38 33.76 -8.30
CA THR A 731 7.19 34.99 -8.28
C THR A 731 7.50 35.54 -9.66
N LEU A 732 7.00 34.91 -10.72
CA LEU A 732 7.19 35.36 -12.07
C LEU A 732 6.51 36.74 -12.26
N GLU A 733 7.07 37.64 -13.08
CA GLU A 733 6.48 38.96 -13.39
C GLU A 733 5.25 38.84 -14.32
N TRP A 734 4.29 37.98 -13.97
CA TRP A 734 3.11 37.63 -14.77
C TRP A 734 2.28 38.85 -15.20
N TYR A 735 2.36 39.95 -14.47
CA TYR A 735 1.71 41.22 -14.79
C TYR A 735 2.24 41.88 -16.09
N ARG A 736 3.41 41.45 -16.59
CA ARG A 736 3.98 41.91 -17.87
C ARG A 736 3.49 41.11 -19.07
N LEU A 737 2.84 39.97 -18.83
CA LEU A 737 2.31 39.12 -19.89
C LEU A 737 0.95 39.62 -20.38
N PRO A 738 0.57 39.31 -21.64
CA PRO A 738 -0.78 39.56 -22.13
C PRO A 738 -1.85 38.96 -21.20
N THR A 739 -2.98 39.64 -21.03
CA THR A 739 -4.02 39.27 -20.06
C THR A 739 -4.59 37.86 -20.25
N ASN A 740 -4.63 37.35 -21.48
CA ASN A 740 -5.01 35.96 -21.78
C ASN A 740 -3.94 34.97 -21.28
N VAL A 741 -2.65 35.24 -21.53
CA VAL A 741 -1.52 34.40 -21.10
C VAL A 741 -1.38 34.41 -19.57
N ALA A 742 -1.54 35.58 -18.93
CA ALA A 742 -1.52 35.70 -17.47
C ALA A 742 -2.65 34.91 -16.79
N ARG A 743 -3.82 34.78 -17.44
CA ARG A 743 -4.91 33.92 -16.96
C ARG A 743 -4.57 32.44 -17.11
N ASP A 744 -4.00 32.03 -18.23
CA ASP A 744 -3.59 30.64 -18.46
C ASP A 744 -2.49 30.21 -17.47
N MET A 745 -1.62 31.14 -17.06
CA MET A 745 -0.60 30.91 -16.02
C MET A 745 -1.18 30.53 -14.66
N ILE A 746 -2.39 30.97 -14.32
CA ILE A 746 -3.04 30.59 -13.05
C ILE A 746 -3.18 29.07 -12.99
N LEU A 747 -3.57 28.43 -14.09
CA LEU A 747 -3.69 26.97 -14.17
C LEU A 747 -2.32 26.29 -14.02
N VAL A 748 -1.28 26.86 -14.63
CA VAL A 748 0.09 26.34 -14.55
C VAL A 748 0.65 26.41 -13.12
N ILE A 749 0.40 27.53 -12.43
CA ILE A 749 0.76 27.74 -11.01
C ILE A 749 -0.01 26.77 -10.12
N MET A 750 -1.33 26.66 -10.31
CA MET A 750 -2.19 25.73 -9.57
C MET A 750 -1.82 24.26 -9.83
N ALA A 751 -1.39 23.91 -11.03
CA ALA A 751 -0.91 22.56 -11.32
C ALA A 751 0.42 22.24 -10.62
N SER A 752 1.27 23.25 -10.42
CA SER A 752 2.53 23.13 -9.67
C SER A 752 2.35 23.17 -8.14
N SER A 753 1.22 23.68 -7.63
CA SER A 753 0.99 23.79 -6.17
C SER A 753 0.83 22.44 -5.47
N VAL A 754 0.61 21.36 -6.24
CA VAL A 754 0.55 20.00 -5.73
C VAL A 754 1.82 19.24 -6.13
N PRO A 755 2.87 19.25 -5.28
CA PRO A 755 4.18 18.74 -5.64
C PRO A 755 4.10 17.22 -5.90
N PRO A 756 4.72 16.70 -6.99
CA PRO A 756 4.87 15.27 -7.16
C PRO A 756 5.69 14.68 -6.01
N LYS A 757 5.19 13.61 -5.42
CA LYS A 757 5.84 12.88 -4.32
C LYS A 757 6.26 11.51 -4.81
N VAL A 758 7.44 11.06 -4.40
CA VAL A 758 7.86 9.67 -4.61
C VAL A 758 7.62 8.92 -3.31
N THR A 759 6.79 7.88 -3.41
CA THR A 759 6.34 7.10 -2.24
C THR A 759 6.87 5.67 -2.29
N ALA A 760 7.04 5.08 -1.11
CA ALA A 760 7.21 3.66 -0.89
C ALA A 760 5.82 3.04 -0.62
N GLY A 761 5.38 2.17 -1.53
CA GLY A 761 4.11 1.44 -1.42
C GLY A 761 2.85 2.28 -1.60
N SER A 762 2.98 3.57 -1.98
CA SER A 762 1.93 4.57 -1.74
C SER A 762 1.54 4.72 -0.26
N ILE A 763 2.46 4.30 0.62
CA ILE A 763 2.31 4.27 2.08
C ILE A 763 3.18 5.36 2.69
N ILE A 764 4.47 5.32 2.39
CA ILE A 764 5.50 6.12 3.06
C ILE A 764 6.09 7.13 2.07
N ASP A 765 6.01 8.42 2.37
CA ASP A 765 6.73 9.45 1.60
C ASP A 765 8.24 9.26 1.77
N LEU A 766 9.01 9.17 0.66
CA LEU A 766 10.46 9.12 0.76
C LEU A 766 10.98 10.52 1.12
N SER A 767 11.48 10.68 2.35
CA SER A 767 11.95 11.96 2.89
C SER A 767 13.03 11.76 3.95
N LEU A 768 13.77 12.82 4.27
CA LEU A 768 14.73 12.78 5.37
C LEU A 768 14.05 12.53 6.73
N ARG A 769 12.77 12.91 6.89
CA ARG A 769 11.97 12.58 8.07
C ARG A 769 11.79 11.07 8.20
N THR A 770 11.40 10.40 7.12
CA THR A 770 11.26 8.94 7.06
C THR A 770 12.56 8.22 7.40
N PHE A 771 13.70 8.72 6.96
CA PHE A 771 15.01 8.18 7.36
C PHE A 771 15.22 8.26 8.89
N GLY A 772 14.89 9.39 9.51
CA GLY A 772 14.92 9.54 10.97
C GLY A 772 13.97 8.58 11.69
N ASP A 773 12.75 8.42 11.16
CA ASP A 773 11.74 7.50 11.72
C ASP A 773 12.17 6.03 11.63
N VAL A 774 12.82 5.63 10.53
CA VAL A 774 13.42 4.29 10.36
C VAL A 774 14.51 4.05 11.39
N ILE A 775 15.43 4.98 11.59
CA ILE A 775 16.50 4.85 12.59
C ILE A 775 15.89 4.73 13.99
N LYS A 776 14.98 5.65 14.34
CA LYS A 776 14.33 5.65 15.65
C LYS A 776 13.60 4.33 15.92
N SER A 777 12.82 3.86 14.95
CA SER A 777 12.08 2.61 15.07
C SER A 777 13.03 1.42 15.23
N SER A 778 14.11 1.37 14.44
CA SER A 778 15.12 0.31 14.52
C SER A 778 15.78 0.23 15.89
N VAL A 779 16.10 1.39 16.50
CA VAL A 779 16.69 1.47 17.85
C VAL A 779 15.68 1.07 18.93
N VAL A 780 14.41 1.46 18.79
CA VAL A 780 13.34 1.03 19.72
C VAL A 780 13.18 -0.48 19.69
N TYR A 781 13.09 -1.08 18.49
CA TYR A 781 12.99 -2.53 18.36
C TYR A 781 14.26 -3.24 18.85
N LEU A 782 15.45 -2.66 18.65
CA LEU A 782 16.70 -3.19 19.19
C LEU A 782 16.67 -3.23 20.72
N ASN A 783 16.20 -2.17 21.37
CA ASN A 783 16.08 -2.13 22.82
C ASN A 783 15.06 -3.15 23.35
N ILE A 784 13.94 -3.33 22.63
CA ILE A 784 12.96 -4.38 22.96
C ILE A 784 13.60 -5.76 22.84
N LEU A 785 14.31 -6.05 21.74
CA LEU A 785 15.02 -7.31 21.58
C LEU A 785 16.01 -7.54 22.72
N ARG A 786 16.80 -6.53 23.08
CA ARG A 786 17.77 -6.63 24.18
C ARG A 786 17.08 -6.96 25.50
N GLN A 787 16.03 -6.23 25.85
CA GLN A 787 15.28 -6.45 27.08
C GLN A 787 14.56 -7.80 27.12
N VAL A 788 14.18 -8.34 25.97
CA VAL A 788 13.54 -9.66 25.86
C VAL A 788 14.57 -10.79 25.96
N THR A 789 15.83 -10.56 25.55
CA THR A 789 16.87 -11.59 25.62
C THR A 789 17.72 -11.56 26.89
N GLU A 790 17.75 -10.41 27.59
CA GLU A 790 18.12 -10.33 29.01
C GLU A 790 17.04 -11.04 29.87
#